data_AF-A0A7X8F8A2-F1
#
_entry.id   AF-A0A7X8F8A2-F1
#
_cell.length_a   1.000
_cell.length_b   1.000
_cell.length_c   1.000
_cell.angle_alpha   90.00
_cell.angle_beta   90.00
_cell.angle_gamma   90.00
#
_symmetry.space_group_name_H-M   'P 1'
#
loop_
_entity.id
_entity.type
_entity.pdbx_description
1 polymer ?
#
loop_
_entity_poly.entity_id
_entity_poly.type
_entity_poly.pdbx_seq_one_letter_code
_entity_poly.pdbx_strand_id
1 'polypeptide(L)'
;MIRNFLVCVLCMIAGGDFVTHAENSVKQDAGHPVVGTSENILPQKVDVLKVIYKVNDYWQINNPAHGNAFWHRAAYHTGNIAAYEVTKDLGYLDFSYAWAERNNWKGATSDRKSEWKYSYGESMDYVLFGDWQVCFQVYADLYQIEPSAHKIARAREVMEYQMSLPASDFWWWADGLYMVMPVMTRLHKITGNALYLEKLHEYWQWANGIMYDEEEGLYYRDAKYVYPQWKTSNDKKDFWARGNGWVFAAFARVLADLPETDPYRDNYIQYYTRMAEALAATQQEDGYWTRSIIDPEYVPGEETSGTAFFTYGFLWGINNGYLSDEDYGSVVEKAWDYLSNTALQESGRVGYVQPIGAAAIPGQKIDANSTADFGVGAFLLAASEMYKYVDGDDIQTILRLSSVQAEGPNSIMVVFNDTLDSMSAENINNYQINGEPIVGEADFDGLRTVLITLSNSLDYGLHTISVSGLVSKGGVEIQQDSDKQFMLAVPLDAPQEGITVTAIGNQTGNTPQNTMDGSLNTRWSQQGATGQWIKYDLGAKKLVSAVDIAFYNGDKRTAYFSIEVSVDNRIFKPVLQNIISSGITNELERYAFSAEEARYVRIVCNGTSEGDWNSITEVRIRYEDLFNSIPIIEDESEKSSNHSSFYIFPNPCEASGDIYLTGLKISGGLVDVEIIDLGGVVVASGLNQTVPVHLTTMTQAGVYLVRITDEKHRQQSLKLTVR
;
A
#
# COMPACT_ATOMS: atom_id res chain seq x y z
N MET A 1 76.46 -0.73 8.78
CA MET A 1 77.57 -0.34 7.88
C MET A 1 77.07 0.87 7.08
N ILE A 2 77.28 2.08 7.58
CA ILE A 2 78.30 3.05 7.12
C ILE A 2 77.77 3.95 5.97
N ARG A 3 77.55 5.23 6.34
CA ARG A 3 77.81 6.50 5.60
C ARG A 3 76.87 6.86 4.42
N ASN A 4 76.49 8.13 4.16
CA ASN A 4 77.00 9.47 4.53
C ASN A 4 75.92 10.54 4.14
N PHE A 5 75.64 11.57 4.96
CA PHE A 5 76.01 13.02 4.80
C PHE A 5 75.50 13.70 3.49
N LEU A 6 74.87 14.88 3.42
CA LEU A 6 75.13 16.24 3.97
C LEU A 6 73.97 17.17 3.45
N VAL A 7 73.12 17.88 4.22
CA VAL A 7 73.19 19.23 4.86
C VAL A 7 73.27 20.48 3.94
N CYS A 8 72.20 21.32 3.97
CA CYS A 8 72.09 22.83 3.86
C CYS A 8 72.38 23.56 2.51
N VAL A 9 71.84 24.75 2.12
CA VAL A 9 70.94 25.83 2.67
C VAL A 9 70.64 26.92 1.58
N LEU A 10 69.63 27.80 1.83
CA LEU A 10 69.27 29.15 1.27
C LEU A 10 68.05 29.23 0.30
N CYS A 11 66.86 29.76 0.69
CA CYS A 11 66.40 31.20 0.78
C CYS A 11 66.25 31.88 -0.62
N MET A 12 65.16 32.54 -1.08
CA MET A 12 64.13 33.42 -0.48
C MET A 12 63.00 33.73 -1.51
N ILE A 13 61.74 33.96 -1.04
CA ILE A 13 60.70 34.95 -1.48
C ILE A 13 60.14 34.81 -2.93
N ALA A 14 58.83 34.75 -3.26
CA ALA A 14 57.53 35.04 -2.64
C ALA A 14 56.38 34.33 -3.42
N GLY A 15 55.25 34.09 -2.74
CA GLY A 15 53.91 34.08 -3.36
C GLY A 15 53.08 32.81 -3.17
N GLY A 16 51.94 32.94 -2.47
CA GLY A 16 50.79 32.03 -2.58
C GLY A 16 50.44 31.25 -1.31
N ASP A 17 49.18 31.33 -0.91
CA ASP A 17 48.61 30.93 0.38
C ASP A 17 48.61 29.43 0.70
N PHE A 18 48.62 29.14 2.01
CA PHE A 18 48.52 27.82 2.63
C PHE A 18 47.08 27.27 2.57
N VAL A 19 46.90 26.04 2.08
CA VAL A 19 46.12 24.96 2.75
C VAL A 19 46.73 23.60 2.36
N THR A 20 47.02 22.77 3.36
CA THR A 20 47.66 21.46 3.29
C THR A 20 46.73 20.36 2.76
N HIS A 21 47.19 19.53 1.82
CA HIS A 21 46.68 18.19 1.53
C HIS A 21 47.82 17.19 1.62
N ALA A 22 47.65 16.16 2.44
CA ALA A 22 48.59 15.06 2.61
C ALA A 22 48.38 13.98 1.54
N GLU A 23 49.49 13.41 1.12
CA GLU A 23 49.71 12.58 -0.07
C GLU A 23 49.14 11.15 0.07
N ASN A 24 48.46 10.68 -0.98
CA ASN A 24 48.28 9.25 -1.29
C ASN A 24 49.22 8.90 -2.46
N SER A 25 50.19 8.00 -2.21
CA SER A 25 51.16 7.57 -3.22
C SER A 25 50.65 6.39 -4.04
N VAL A 26 50.58 6.64 -5.34
CA VAL A 26 50.26 5.78 -6.49
C VAL A 26 51.16 4.54 -6.59
N LYS A 27 50.58 3.36 -6.86
CA LYS A 27 51.27 2.21 -7.47
C LYS A 27 51.02 2.20 -8.98
N GLN A 28 52.10 2.16 -9.74
CA GLN A 28 52.11 2.17 -11.20
C GLN A 28 51.90 0.77 -11.80
N ASP A 29 51.08 0.83 -12.85
CA ASP A 29 50.68 -0.08 -13.92
C ASP A 29 51.75 -1.02 -14.53
N ALA A 30 51.32 -2.23 -14.89
CA ALA A 30 51.99 -3.11 -15.86
C ALA A 30 50.92 -3.90 -16.64
N GLY A 31 50.70 -3.50 -17.90
CA GLY A 31 49.56 -3.92 -18.71
C GLY A 31 49.61 -5.34 -19.28
N HIS A 32 48.42 -5.93 -19.39
CA HIS A 32 48.06 -6.96 -20.35
C HIS A 32 46.75 -6.54 -21.06
N PRO A 33 46.57 -6.84 -22.36
CA PRO A 33 45.39 -6.41 -23.10
C PRO A 33 44.19 -7.28 -22.69
N VAL A 34 43.27 -6.67 -21.93
CA VAL A 34 41.97 -7.25 -21.64
C VAL A 34 41.13 -7.21 -22.91
N VAL A 35 40.85 -8.38 -23.46
CA VAL A 35 39.73 -8.58 -24.38
C VAL A 35 38.50 -8.64 -23.50
N GLY A 36 37.71 -7.57 -23.49
CA GLY A 36 36.50 -7.49 -22.68
C GLY A 36 35.37 -8.38 -23.21
N THR A 37 34.58 -8.91 -22.28
CA THR A 37 33.12 -9.05 -22.38
C THR A 37 32.53 -9.22 -20.97
N SER A 38 31.53 -8.37 -20.69
CA SER A 38 30.65 -8.21 -19.51
C SER A 38 31.26 -7.64 -18.21
N GLU A 39 31.41 -6.31 -18.14
CA GLU A 39 31.34 -5.61 -16.86
C GLU A 39 29.88 -5.62 -16.40
N ASN A 40 29.50 -6.58 -15.54
CA ASN A 40 28.30 -6.45 -14.71
C ASN A 40 28.64 -5.46 -13.60
N ILE A 41 28.46 -4.17 -13.87
CA ILE A 41 28.65 -3.13 -12.87
C ILE A 41 27.49 -3.26 -11.86
N LEU A 42 27.82 -3.58 -10.60
CA LEU A 42 26.88 -3.53 -9.48
C LEU A 42 26.04 -2.23 -9.50
N PRO A 43 24.78 -2.25 -9.03
CA PRO A 43 23.93 -1.06 -9.06
C PRO A 43 24.54 0.06 -8.22
N GLN A 44 24.19 1.31 -8.51
CA GLN A 44 24.50 2.42 -7.61
C GLN A 44 23.48 2.47 -6.46
N LYS A 45 23.84 3.11 -5.34
CA LYS A 45 22.93 3.32 -4.20
C LYS A 45 21.55 3.86 -4.61
N VAL A 46 21.49 4.77 -5.58
CA VAL A 46 20.22 5.34 -6.10
C VAL A 46 19.31 4.28 -6.71
N ASP A 47 19.87 3.30 -7.41
CA ASP A 47 19.11 2.26 -8.09
C ASP A 47 18.58 1.24 -7.09
N VAL A 48 19.38 0.92 -6.06
CA VAL A 48 18.95 0.06 -4.95
C VAL A 48 17.82 0.73 -4.15
N LEU A 49 17.90 2.04 -3.87
CA LEU A 49 16.83 2.77 -3.20
C LEU A 49 15.52 2.74 -4.00
N LYS A 50 15.58 2.95 -5.32
CA LYS A 50 14.39 2.82 -6.18
C LYS A 50 13.76 1.44 -6.09
N VAL A 51 14.58 0.39 -6.02
CA VAL A 51 14.10 -1.00 -5.82
C VAL A 51 13.41 -1.15 -4.46
N ILE A 52 14.01 -0.64 -3.38
CA ILE A 52 13.42 -0.67 -2.03
C ILE A 52 12.06 0.04 -2.03
N TYR A 53 11.99 1.26 -2.57
CA TYR A 53 10.75 2.04 -2.66
C TYR A 53 9.68 1.27 -3.43
N LYS A 54 10.02 0.81 -4.63
CA LYS A 54 9.12 0.06 -5.50
C LYS A 54 8.53 -1.17 -4.83
N VAL A 55 9.35 -1.95 -4.12
CA VAL A 55 8.89 -3.18 -3.44
C VAL A 55 8.05 -2.86 -2.21
N ASN A 56 8.53 -1.98 -1.34
CA ASN A 56 7.88 -1.76 -0.06
C ASN A 56 6.58 -0.95 -0.22
N ASP A 57 6.55 0.02 -1.14
CA ASP A 57 5.34 0.77 -1.45
C ASP A 57 4.27 -0.14 -2.06
N TYR A 58 4.65 -0.99 -3.02
CA TYR A 58 3.74 -1.99 -3.57
C TYR A 58 3.14 -2.85 -2.46
N TRP A 59 3.96 -3.32 -1.51
CA TRP A 59 3.47 -4.13 -0.40
C TRP A 59 2.49 -3.38 0.49
N GLN A 60 2.84 -2.17 0.97
CA GLN A 60 2.01 -1.42 1.91
C GLN A 60 0.71 -0.91 1.28
N ILE A 61 0.75 -0.49 0.01
CA ILE A 61 -0.44 -0.07 -0.75
C ILE A 61 -1.43 -1.23 -0.91
N ASN A 62 -0.92 -2.44 -1.18
CA ASN A 62 -1.78 -3.62 -1.39
C ASN A 62 -2.13 -4.36 -0.07
N ASN A 63 -1.53 -3.97 1.06
CA ASN A 63 -1.78 -4.56 2.38
C ASN A 63 -1.97 -3.47 3.47
N PRO A 64 -2.90 -2.51 3.30
CA PRO A 64 -3.05 -1.39 4.23
C PRO A 64 -3.59 -1.83 5.60
N ALA A 65 -4.30 -2.95 5.67
CA ALA A 65 -4.79 -3.52 6.92
C ALA A 65 -3.73 -4.41 7.58
N HIS A 66 -3.19 -3.96 8.71
CA HIS A 66 -2.24 -4.76 9.50
C HIS A 66 -2.86 -6.09 9.96
N GLY A 67 -2.10 -7.18 9.94
CA GLY A 67 -2.55 -8.47 10.47
C GLY A 67 -2.13 -8.73 11.92
N ASN A 68 -2.18 -10.00 12.33
CA ASN A 68 -1.73 -10.43 13.66
C ASN A 68 -0.18 -10.40 13.80
N ALA A 69 0.32 -10.68 15.00
CA ALA A 69 1.75 -10.72 15.31
C ALA A 69 2.48 -12.02 14.91
N PHE A 70 1.84 -12.91 14.13
CA PHE A 70 2.41 -14.22 13.79
C PHE A 70 3.55 -14.10 12.76
N TRP A 71 4.37 -15.14 12.67
CA TRP A 71 5.72 -15.07 12.11
C TRP A 71 5.87 -14.46 10.73
N HIS A 72 4.97 -14.80 9.80
CA HIS A 72 5.08 -14.38 8.41
C HIS A 72 5.01 -12.85 8.28
N ARG A 73 4.10 -12.22 9.03
CA ARG A 73 3.96 -10.76 9.10
C ARG A 73 5.10 -10.13 9.87
N ALA A 74 5.48 -10.71 11.01
CA ALA A 74 6.61 -10.21 11.78
C ALA A 74 7.93 -10.22 10.96
N ALA A 75 8.15 -11.24 10.12
CA ALA A 75 9.27 -11.29 9.21
C ALA A 75 9.25 -10.18 8.15
N TYR A 76 8.08 -9.85 7.57
CA TYR A 76 7.94 -8.65 6.75
C TYR A 76 8.41 -7.41 7.52
N HIS A 77 7.94 -7.22 8.75
CA HIS A 77 8.29 -6.06 9.56
C HIS A 77 9.78 -5.97 9.90
N THR A 78 10.50 -7.10 10.04
CA THR A 78 11.97 -7.06 10.18
C THR A 78 12.67 -6.46 8.95
N GLY A 79 12.19 -6.78 7.74
CA GLY A 79 12.69 -6.19 6.50
C GLY A 79 12.25 -4.73 6.30
N ASN A 80 11.03 -4.40 6.70
CA ASN A 80 10.52 -3.03 6.64
C ASN A 80 11.29 -2.07 7.57
N ILE A 81 11.69 -2.52 8.77
CA ILE A 81 12.57 -1.74 9.65
C ILE A 81 13.95 -1.54 9.01
N ALA A 82 14.53 -2.57 8.38
CA ALA A 82 15.80 -2.41 7.65
C ALA A 82 15.68 -1.43 6.47
N ALA A 83 14.55 -1.46 5.75
CA ALA A 83 14.26 -0.49 4.70
C ALA A 83 14.19 0.94 5.27
N TYR A 84 13.48 1.14 6.39
CA TYR A 84 13.49 2.43 7.11
C TYR A 84 14.90 2.88 7.50
N GLU A 85 15.77 1.98 7.96
CA GLU A 85 17.12 2.35 8.37
C GLU A 85 17.94 2.98 7.24
N VAL A 86 17.77 2.54 6.00
CA VAL A 86 18.51 3.04 4.83
C VAL A 86 17.78 4.15 4.07
N THR A 87 16.45 4.19 4.09
CA THR A 87 15.67 5.25 3.40
C THR A 87 15.39 6.45 4.31
N LYS A 88 15.30 6.23 5.62
CA LYS A 88 14.70 7.12 6.63
C LYS A 88 13.26 7.53 6.34
N ASP A 89 12.56 6.79 5.48
CA ASP A 89 11.14 7.02 5.16
C ASP A 89 10.28 6.74 6.39
N LEU A 90 9.75 7.80 7.01
CA LEU A 90 8.96 7.69 8.23
C LEU A 90 7.61 6.96 8.00
N GLY A 91 7.12 6.87 6.76
CA GLY A 91 5.94 6.07 6.44
C GLY A 91 6.20 4.57 6.64
N TYR A 92 7.42 4.10 6.38
CA TYR A 92 7.82 2.72 6.68
C TYR A 92 7.88 2.48 8.18
N LEU A 93 8.40 3.44 8.94
CA LEU A 93 8.43 3.37 10.40
C LEU A 93 7.01 3.28 10.97
N ASP A 94 6.09 4.14 10.51
CA ASP A 94 4.70 4.14 10.93
C ASP A 94 4.00 2.82 10.68
N PHE A 95 4.23 2.24 9.50
CA PHE A 95 3.60 0.98 9.12
C PHE A 95 3.93 -0.14 10.14
N SER A 96 5.14 -0.12 10.71
CA SER A 96 5.53 -1.04 11.77
C SER A 96 5.00 -0.63 13.15
N TYR A 97 4.91 0.66 13.46
CA TYR A 97 4.27 1.15 14.67
C TYR A 97 2.79 0.76 14.74
N ALA A 98 2.02 1.07 13.70
CA ALA A 98 0.60 0.77 13.63
C ALA A 98 0.32 -0.74 13.70
N TRP A 99 1.16 -1.59 13.11
CA TRP A 99 1.09 -3.04 13.30
C TRP A 99 1.40 -3.45 14.76
N ALA A 100 2.43 -2.88 15.39
CA ALA A 100 2.78 -3.20 16.77
C ALA A 100 1.68 -2.77 17.75
N GLU A 101 1.11 -1.57 17.56
CA GLU A 101 0.00 -1.02 18.34
C GLU A 101 -1.26 -1.86 18.19
N ARG A 102 -1.63 -2.25 16.97
CA ARG A 102 -2.75 -3.17 16.71
C ARG A 102 -2.61 -4.47 17.50
N ASN A 103 -1.39 -4.99 17.60
CA ASN A 103 -1.09 -6.22 18.33
C ASN A 103 -0.81 -5.98 19.81
N ASN A 104 -1.02 -4.76 20.31
CA ASN A 104 -0.80 -4.34 21.69
C ASN A 104 0.61 -4.68 22.20
N TRP A 105 1.61 -4.65 21.31
CA TRP A 105 3.00 -5.02 21.63
C TRP A 105 3.13 -6.46 22.18
N LYS A 106 2.27 -7.38 21.71
CA LYS A 106 2.26 -8.80 22.12
C LYS A 106 2.31 -9.74 20.92
N GLY A 107 2.92 -10.90 21.14
CA GLY A 107 2.67 -12.11 20.36
C GLY A 107 1.36 -12.79 20.77
N ALA A 108 1.37 -14.10 20.99
CA ALA A 108 0.24 -14.82 21.56
C ALA A 108 -0.12 -14.27 22.97
N THR A 109 -1.43 -14.13 23.22
CA THR A 109 -1.95 -13.22 24.26
C THR A 109 -2.40 -13.89 25.57
N SER A 110 -2.33 -15.22 25.69
CA SER A 110 -2.72 -15.91 26.92
C SER A 110 -1.83 -15.47 28.10
N ASP A 111 -2.44 -15.11 29.23
CA ASP A 111 -1.73 -14.77 30.46
C ASP A 111 -1.59 -15.95 31.43
N ARG A 112 -2.15 -17.12 31.07
CA ARG A 112 -2.12 -18.35 31.89
C ARG A 112 -0.87 -19.17 31.59
N LYS A 113 0.24 -18.84 32.25
CA LYS A 113 1.56 -19.49 32.08
C LYS A 113 1.55 -21.03 32.15
N SER A 114 0.64 -21.61 32.92
CA SER A 114 0.47 -23.07 33.03
C SER A 114 -0.08 -23.74 31.76
N GLU A 115 -0.66 -22.97 30.84
CA GLU A 115 -1.23 -23.45 29.58
C GLU A 115 -0.36 -23.07 28.37
N TRP A 116 0.75 -22.38 28.59
CA TRP A 116 1.63 -21.93 27.52
C TRP A 116 2.32 -23.11 26.82
N LYS A 117 2.33 -23.06 25.49
CA LYS A 117 2.84 -24.12 24.59
C LYS A 117 3.92 -23.58 23.67
N TYR A 118 4.81 -24.48 23.22
CA TYR A 118 5.90 -24.19 22.27
C TYR A 118 5.96 -25.13 21.06
N SER A 119 4.99 -26.05 20.92
CA SER A 119 4.76 -26.76 19.64
C SER A 119 4.09 -25.83 18.63
N TYR A 120 3.94 -26.27 17.37
CA TYR A 120 3.21 -25.48 16.38
C TYR A 120 1.77 -25.20 16.84
N GLY A 121 1.35 -23.94 16.74
CA GLY A 121 -0.04 -23.56 16.87
C GLY A 121 -0.29 -22.06 16.82
N GLU A 122 -1.51 -21.71 16.39
CA GLU A 122 -1.92 -20.33 16.13
C GLU A 122 -2.93 -19.81 17.17
N SER A 123 -3.31 -20.62 18.16
CA SER A 123 -4.12 -20.13 19.28
C SER A 123 -3.28 -19.28 20.24
N MET A 124 -3.95 -18.48 21.06
CA MET A 124 -3.26 -17.52 21.94
C MET A 124 -2.51 -18.17 23.12
N ASP A 125 -2.59 -19.50 23.29
CA ASP A 125 -1.84 -20.24 24.30
C ASP A 125 -0.42 -20.64 23.83
N TYR A 126 -0.08 -20.45 22.55
CA TYR A 126 1.22 -20.79 21.98
C TYR A 126 2.29 -19.70 22.23
N VAL A 127 2.32 -19.17 23.44
CA VAL A 127 3.17 -18.02 23.85
C VAL A 127 4.66 -18.34 23.82
N LEU A 128 5.03 -19.61 24.04
CA LEU A 128 6.42 -20.07 24.03
C LEU A 128 6.86 -20.58 22.65
N PHE A 129 5.98 -20.54 21.64
CA PHE A 129 6.32 -20.93 20.28
C PHE A 129 6.98 -19.76 19.56
N GLY A 130 8.19 -19.98 19.02
CA GLY A 130 9.03 -18.94 18.40
C GLY A 130 8.34 -18.11 17.31
N ASP A 131 7.39 -18.68 16.57
CA ASP A 131 6.62 -17.96 15.56
C ASP A 131 5.75 -16.82 16.13
N TRP A 132 5.40 -16.88 17.42
CA TRP A 132 4.75 -15.79 18.16
C TRP A 132 5.73 -14.85 18.84
N GLN A 133 7.03 -15.12 18.76
CA GLN A 133 8.08 -14.37 19.45
C GLN A 133 8.94 -13.52 18.50
N VAL A 134 8.98 -13.84 17.20
CA VAL A 134 9.71 -13.02 16.21
C VAL A 134 9.25 -11.56 16.16
N CYS A 135 7.98 -11.29 16.50
CA CYS A 135 7.47 -9.93 16.66
C CYS A 135 8.25 -9.10 17.69
N PHE A 136 8.86 -9.75 18.69
CA PHE A 136 9.68 -9.09 19.70
C PHE A 136 10.97 -8.50 19.14
N GLN A 137 11.46 -8.96 17.99
CA GLN A 137 12.57 -8.29 17.30
C GLN A 137 12.15 -6.87 16.90
N VAL A 138 11.02 -6.76 16.22
CA VAL A 138 10.47 -5.49 15.75
C VAL A 138 10.14 -4.58 16.92
N TYR A 139 9.54 -5.11 17.99
CA TYR A 139 9.22 -4.30 19.17
C TYR A 139 10.47 -3.77 19.89
N ALA A 140 11.53 -4.57 19.94
CA ALA A 140 12.82 -4.14 20.48
C ALA A 140 13.50 -3.09 19.58
N ASP A 141 13.40 -3.22 18.26
CA ASP A 141 13.91 -2.23 17.29
C ASP A 141 13.16 -0.90 17.44
N LEU A 142 11.82 -0.92 17.50
CA LEU A 142 10.98 0.27 17.75
C LEU A 142 11.23 0.90 19.14
N TYR A 143 11.51 0.08 20.16
CA TYR A 143 11.91 0.58 21.47
C TYR A 143 13.26 1.30 21.43
N GLN A 144 14.23 0.82 20.65
CA GLN A 144 15.52 1.49 20.52
C GLN A 144 15.40 2.85 19.84
N ILE A 145 14.46 3.00 18.89
CA ILE A 145 14.15 4.27 18.23
C ILE A 145 13.48 5.25 19.20
N GLU A 146 12.44 4.79 19.90
CA GLU A 146 11.72 5.61 20.87
C GLU A 146 11.40 4.78 22.14
N PRO A 147 12.23 4.90 23.19
CA PRO A 147 12.10 4.08 24.39
C PRO A 147 10.78 4.31 25.12
N SER A 148 10.00 3.24 25.28
CA SER A 148 8.85 3.22 26.18
C SER A 148 8.62 1.81 26.72
N ALA A 149 8.53 1.68 28.05
CA ALA A 149 8.57 0.39 28.73
C ALA A 149 7.49 -0.60 28.26
N HIS A 150 6.32 -0.09 27.85
CA HIS A 150 5.22 -0.93 27.38
C HIS A 150 5.55 -1.69 26.08
N LYS A 151 6.41 -1.14 25.22
CA LYS A 151 6.79 -1.72 23.91
C LYS A 151 7.46 -3.09 24.06
N ILE A 152 8.23 -3.28 25.14
CA ILE A 152 8.98 -4.53 25.39
C ILE A 152 8.47 -5.31 26.61
N ALA A 153 7.41 -4.84 27.26
CA ALA A 153 6.93 -5.46 28.50
C ALA A 153 6.56 -6.94 28.30
N ARG A 154 5.83 -7.26 27.23
CA ARG A 154 5.47 -8.66 26.92
C ARG A 154 6.66 -9.48 26.46
N ALA A 155 7.57 -8.91 25.66
CA ALA A 155 8.78 -9.59 25.22
C ALA A 155 9.62 -10.03 26.43
N ARG A 156 9.83 -9.14 27.39
CA ARG A 156 10.52 -9.46 28.64
C ARG A 156 9.77 -10.50 29.46
N GLU A 157 8.46 -10.33 29.68
CA GLU A 157 7.64 -11.30 30.42
C GLU A 157 7.78 -12.72 29.87
N VAL A 158 7.63 -12.87 28.55
CA VAL A 158 7.64 -14.17 27.88
C VAL A 158 9.03 -14.77 27.90
N MET A 159 10.05 -14.02 27.45
CA MET A 159 11.39 -14.56 27.32
C MET A 159 12.04 -14.81 28.68
N GLU A 160 11.87 -13.94 29.67
CA GLU A 160 12.39 -14.17 31.02
C GLU A 160 11.72 -15.38 31.69
N TYR A 161 10.41 -15.61 31.46
CA TYR A 161 9.75 -16.84 31.90
C TYR A 161 10.30 -18.08 31.18
N GLN A 162 10.45 -18.04 29.86
CA GLN A 162 11.02 -19.14 29.08
C GLN A 162 12.42 -19.54 29.59
N MET A 163 13.28 -18.54 29.82
CA MET A 163 14.64 -18.74 30.34
C MET A 163 14.68 -19.33 31.77
N SER A 164 13.59 -19.18 32.54
CA SER A 164 13.47 -19.77 33.87
C SER A 164 13.11 -21.26 33.85
N LEU A 165 12.64 -21.78 32.71
CA LEU A 165 12.25 -23.17 32.55
C LEU A 165 13.49 -24.06 32.32
N PRO A 166 13.45 -25.34 32.76
CA PRO A 166 14.55 -26.29 32.55
C PRO A 166 14.63 -26.83 31.11
N ALA A 167 13.61 -26.56 30.27
CA ALA A 167 13.57 -27.02 28.89
C ALA A 167 14.59 -26.25 28.03
N SER A 168 15.20 -26.94 27.06
CA SER A 168 16.14 -26.38 26.09
C SER A 168 15.71 -26.62 24.64
N ASP A 169 14.62 -27.36 24.43
CA ASP A 169 14.11 -27.86 23.15
C ASP A 169 13.12 -26.91 22.46
N PHE A 170 13.14 -25.62 22.81
CA PHE A 170 12.21 -24.63 22.26
C PHE A 170 12.40 -24.43 20.75
N TRP A 171 13.62 -24.55 20.24
CA TRP A 171 13.97 -24.30 18.84
C TRP A 171 14.14 -25.61 18.06
N TRP A 172 13.04 -26.38 17.98
CA TRP A 172 12.98 -27.71 17.38
C TRP A 172 12.89 -27.74 15.84
N TRP A 173 12.88 -26.57 15.19
CA TRP A 173 12.90 -26.41 13.74
C TRP A 173 13.84 -25.26 13.35
N ALA A 174 14.44 -25.36 12.16
CA ALA A 174 15.49 -24.45 11.70
C ALA A 174 15.03 -22.98 11.68
N ASP A 175 13.80 -22.72 11.20
CA ASP A 175 13.27 -21.36 11.10
C ASP A 175 13.18 -20.67 12.48
N GLY A 176 12.99 -21.46 13.56
CA GLY A 176 12.96 -20.97 14.94
C GLY A 176 14.24 -20.23 15.36
N LEU A 177 15.37 -20.52 14.70
CA LEU A 177 16.63 -19.81 14.91
C LEU A 177 16.52 -18.34 14.45
N TYR A 178 15.95 -18.07 13.28
CA TYR A 178 15.66 -16.69 12.87
C TYR A 178 14.64 -16.03 13.77
N MET A 179 13.60 -16.78 14.16
CA MET A 179 12.51 -16.21 14.93
C MET A 179 13.00 -15.65 16.27
N VAL A 180 13.89 -16.38 16.96
CA VAL A 180 14.17 -16.11 18.38
C VAL A 180 15.64 -15.79 18.68
N MET A 181 16.63 -16.29 17.94
CA MET A 181 18.04 -15.96 18.26
C MET A 181 18.28 -14.43 18.30
N PRO A 182 17.81 -13.63 17.33
CA PRO A 182 18.01 -12.19 17.38
C PRO A 182 17.16 -11.47 18.44
N VAL A 183 16.11 -12.10 18.97
CA VAL A 183 15.37 -11.57 20.13
C VAL A 183 16.27 -11.58 21.37
N MET A 184 17.09 -12.63 21.52
CA MET A 184 17.98 -12.77 22.68
C MET A 184 19.03 -11.65 22.71
N THR A 185 19.70 -11.38 21.58
CA THR A 185 20.72 -10.32 21.51
C THR A 185 20.11 -8.92 21.65
N ARG A 186 18.96 -8.65 21.00
CA ARG A 186 18.23 -7.38 21.16
C ARG A 186 17.82 -7.10 22.59
N LEU A 187 17.22 -8.08 23.27
CA LEU A 187 16.79 -7.91 24.66
C LEU A 187 17.98 -7.86 25.63
N HIS A 188 19.07 -8.57 25.36
CA HIS A 188 20.32 -8.39 26.09
C HIS A 188 20.82 -6.95 25.98
N LYS A 189 20.92 -6.41 24.76
CA LYS A 189 21.39 -5.04 24.50
C LYS A 189 20.56 -3.99 25.24
N ILE A 190 19.24 -4.20 25.31
CA ILE A 190 18.31 -3.29 26.02
C ILE A 190 18.39 -3.43 27.55
N THR A 191 18.51 -4.66 28.06
CA THR A 191 18.34 -4.94 29.50
C THR A 191 19.65 -5.10 30.28
N GLY A 192 20.76 -5.40 29.59
CA GLY A 192 22.02 -5.83 30.19
C GLY A 192 21.97 -7.20 30.86
N ASN A 193 20.87 -7.96 30.74
CA ASN A 193 20.74 -9.26 31.39
C ASN A 193 21.53 -10.33 30.63
N ALA A 194 22.63 -10.81 31.23
CA ALA A 194 23.50 -11.83 30.65
C ALA A 194 22.79 -13.18 30.40
N LEU A 195 21.72 -13.50 31.13
CA LEU A 195 20.99 -14.77 30.96
C LEU A 195 20.45 -14.96 29.54
N TYR A 196 20.15 -13.86 28.83
CA TYR A 196 19.74 -13.93 27.42
C TYR A 196 20.81 -14.58 26.54
N LEU A 197 22.09 -14.27 26.76
CA LEU A 197 23.18 -14.81 25.93
C LEU A 197 23.54 -16.25 26.32
N GLU A 198 23.48 -16.56 27.62
CA GLU A 198 23.63 -17.94 28.10
C GLU A 198 22.54 -18.86 27.51
N LYS A 199 21.28 -18.40 27.53
CA LYS A 199 20.15 -19.16 26.97
C LYS A 199 20.12 -19.17 25.45
N LEU A 200 20.60 -18.11 24.79
CA LEU A 200 20.86 -18.12 23.35
C LEU A 200 21.77 -19.29 22.98
N HIS A 201 22.89 -19.46 23.69
CA HIS A 201 23.82 -20.55 23.43
C HIS A 201 23.21 -21.92 23.76
N GLU A 202 22.56 -22.08 24.92
CA GLU A 202 21.94 -23.34 25.32
C GLU A 202 20.89 -23.84 24.31
N TYR A 203 19.98 -22.97 23.89
CA TYR A 203 18.91 -23.33 22.95
C TYR A 203 19.45 -23.58 21.54
N TRP A 204 20.40 -22.76 21.09
CA TRP A 204 21.07 -22.98 19.81
C TRP A 204 21.86 -24.29 19.81
N GLN A 205 22.60 -24.61 20.86
CA GLN A 205 23.38 -25.84 20.95
C GLN A 205 22.49 -27.08 20.87
N TRP A 206 21.32 -27.06 21.52
CA TRP A 206 20.35 -28.15 21.42
C TRP A 206 19.82 -28.29 19.98
N ALA A 207 19.42 -27.19 19.34
CA ALA A 207 18.94 -27.18 17.96
C ALA A 207 20.01 -27.67 16.97
N ASN A 208 21.24 -27.19 17.16
CA ASN A 208 22.41 -27.55 16.36
C ASN A 208 22.72 -29.05 16.45
N GLY A 209 22.66 -29.64 17.66
CA GLY A 209 22.89 -31.07 17.86
C GLY A 209 21.88 -32.01 17.19
N ILE A 210 20.77 -31.48 16.66
CA ILE A 210 19.74 -32.25 15.95
C ILE A 210 19.78 -31.96 14.46
N MET A 211 19.84 -30.68 14.09
CA MET A 211 19.55 -30.23 12.73
C MET A 211 20.80 -29.96 11.89
N TYR A 212 21.95 -29.68 12.50
CA TYR A 212 23.16 -29.37 11.75
C TYR A 212 23.85 -30.63 11.25
N ASP A 213 24.18 -30.66 9.95
CA ASP A 213 25.00 -31.69 9.34
C ASP A 213 26.44 -31.17 9.17
N GLU A 214 27.39 -31.73 9.91
CA GLU A 214 28.79 -31.28 9.92
C GLU A 214 29.50 -31.48 8.57
N GLU A 215 29.13 -32.53 7.83
CA GLU A 215 29.74 -32.85 6.54
C GLU A 215 29.35 -31.79 5.50
N GLU A 216 28.06 -31.45 5.45
CA GLU A 216 27.52 -30.55 4.43
C GLU A 216 27.62 -29.07 4.85
N GLY A 217 27.71 -28.79 6.16
CA GLY A 217 27.70 -27.42 6.67
C GLY A 217 26.33 -26.76 6.54
N LEU A 218 25.25 -27.55 6.54
CA LEU A 218 23.87 -27.10 6.34
C LEU A 218 22.94 -27.67 7.42
N TYR A 219 21.81 -27.01 7.61
CA TYR A 219 20.78 -27.41 8.57
C TYR A 219 19.63 -28.14 7.87
N TYR A 220 19.30 -29.33 8.36
CA TYR A 220 17.99 -29.92 8.13
C TYR A 220 16.90 -29.03 8.71
N ARG A 221 15.73 -29.02 8.09
CA ARG A 221 14.61 -28.16 8.53
C ARG A 221 14.07 -28.53 9.92
N ASP A 222 14.05 -29.82 10.24
CA ASP A 222 13.63 -30.38 11.52
C ASP A 222 14.09 -31.86 11.60
N ALA A 223 13.95 -32.47 12.78
CA ALA A 223 14.44 -33.83 13.05
C ALA A 223 13.92 -34.91 12.10
N LYS A 224 12.80 -34.70 11.39
CA LYS A 224 12.25 -35.70 10.46
C LYS A 224 13.05 -35.82 9.17
N TYR A 225 13.80 -34.78 8.81
CA TYR A 225 14.50 -34.66 7.54
C TYR A 225 15.96 -35.16 7.58
N VAL A 226 16.40 -35.62 8.75
CA VAL A 226 17.78 -36.11 8.96
C VAL A 226 18.02 -37.41 8.18
N TYR A 227 19.12 -37.45 7.44
CA TYR A 227 19.56 -38.62 6.69
C TYR A 227 20.07 -39.73 7.64
N PRO A 228 19.88 -41.03 7.36
CA PRO A 228 19.24 -41.61 6.17
C PRO A 228 17.73 -41.85 6.31
N GLN A 229 17.08 -41.37 7.38
CA GLN A 229 15.65 -41.60 7.61
C GLN A 229 14.79 -40.90 6.55
N TRP A 230 15.19 -39.68 6.18
CA TRP A 230 14.65 -38.96 5.04
C TRP A 230 15.71 -38.77 3.96
N LYS A 231 15.25 -38.74 2.71
CA LYS A 231 16.08 -38.53 1.52
C LYS A 231 15.22 -38.03 0.36
N THR A 232 15.87 -37.32 -0.55
CA THR A 232 15.26 -36.93 -1.83
C THR A 232 14.98 -38.16 -2.69
N SER A 233 14.25 -37.98 -3.81
CA SER A 233 14.03 -39.07 -4.77
C SER A 233 15.32 -39.60 -5.40
N ASN A 234 16.41 -38.83 -5.32
CA ASN A 234 17.72 -39.17 -5.87
C ASN A 234 18.69 -39.71 -4.80
N ASP A 235 18.18 -40.14 -3.65
CA ASP A 235 18.96 -40.73 -2.55
C ASP A 235 19.99 -39.77 -1.91
N LYS A 236 19.73 -38.46 -1.95
CA LYS A 236 20.56 -37.41 -1.32
C LYS A 236 19.99 -36.92 0.01
N LYS A 237 20.82 -36.26 0.80
CA LYS A 237 20.39 -35.43 1.94
C LYS A 237 19.50 -34.29 1.43
N ASP A 238 18.50 -33.89 2.19
CA ASP A 238 17.50 -32.88 1.77
C ASP A 238 17.57 -31.64 2.67
N PHE A 239 18.24 -30.60 2.18
CA PHE A 239 18.38 -29.32 2.87
C PHE A 239 17.47 -28.28 2.23
N TRP A 240 16.53 -27.75 3.02
CA TRP A 240 15.57 -26.78 2.54
C TRP A 240 16.17 -25.37 2.44
N ALA A 241 16.07 -24.75 1.26
CA ALA A 241 16.63 -23.42 0.99
C ALA A 241 16.14 -22.36 1.99
N ARG A 242 14.83 -22.14 2.11
CA ARG A 242 14.31 -21.15 3.07
C ARG A 242 14.69 -21.48 4.52
N GLY A 243 14.68 -22.77 4.90
CA GLY A 243 15.11 -23.20 6.23
C GLY A 243 16.53 -22.77 6.55
N ASN A 244 17.47 -22.99 5.62
CA ASN A 244 18.85 -22.53 5.77
C ASN A 244 18.99 -21.01 5.65
N GLY A 245 18.15 -20.37 4.82
CA GLY A 245 18.09 -18.92 4.69
C GLY A 245 17.77 -18.26 6.03
N TRP A 246 16.77 -18.77 6.74
CA TRP A 246 16.46 -18.33 8.10
C TRP A 246 17.68 -18.41 9.02
N VAL A 247 18.35 -19.56 9.07
CA VAL A 247 19.49 -19.78 9.96
C VAL A 247 20.67 -18.86 9.61
N PHE A 248 21.00 -18.73 8.33
CA PHE A 248 22.11 -17.89 7.87
C PHE A 248 21.85 -16.41 8.18
N ALA A 249 20.63 -15.92 7.93
CA ALA A 249 20.21 -14.58 8.31
C ALA A 249 20.16 -14.39 9.84
N ALA A 250 19.81 -15.43 10.61
CA ALA A 250 19.81 -15.38 12.07
C ALA A 250 21.22 -15.13 12.63
N PHE A 251 22.23 -15.84 12.12
CA PHE A 251 23.63 -15.64 12.52
C PHE A 251 24.10 -14.22 12.25
N ALA A 252 23.85 -13.68 11.05
CA ALA A 252 24.16 -12.29 10.72
C ALA A 252 23.52 -11.30 11.72
N ARG A 253 22.22 -11.47 12.01
CA ARG A 253 21.49 -10.61 12.96
C ARG A 253 21.95 -10.76 14.41
N VAL A 254 22.39 -11.95 14.81
CA VAL A 254 22.98 -12.20 16.13
C VAL A 254 24.31 -11.48 16.24
N LEU A 255 25.22 -11.70 15.29
CA LEU A 255 26.56 -11.13 15.29
C LEU A 255 26.56 -9.59 15.18
N ALA A 256 25.50 -8.99 14.62
CA ALA A 256 25.31 -7.54 14.57
C ALA A 256 25.11 -6.88 15.95
N ASP A 257 24.51 -7.61 16.91
CA ASP A 257 24.19 -7.09 18.26
C ASP A 257 24.96 -7.80 19.38
N LEU A 258 25.58 -8.95 19.11
CA LEU A 258 26.31 -9.73 20.10
C LEU A 258 27.59 -9.01 20.53
N PRO A 259 27.84 -8.83 21.84
CA PRO A 259 29.08 -8.20 22.31
C PRO A 259 30.32 -8.92 21.77
N GLU A 260 31.34 -8.16 21.37
CA GLU A 260 32.62 -8.73 20.90
C GLU A 260 33.31 -9.62 21.95
N THR A 261 33.01 -9.39 23.23
CA THR A 261 33.54 -10.15 24.37
C THR A 261 32.73 -11.38 24.76
N ASP A 262 31.63 -11.67 24.05
CA ASP A 262 30.80 -12.85 24.36
C ASP A 262 31.59 -14.16 24.17
N PRO A 263 31.57 -15.09 25.14
CA PRO A 263 32.41 -16.29 25.09
C PRO A 263 32.02 -17.28 23.98
N TYR A 264 30.83 -17.16 23.40
CA TYR A 264 30.32 -18.05 22.36
C TYR A 264 30.41 -17.44 20.95
N ARG A 265 30.86 -16.19 20.83
CA ARG A 265 30.93 -15.46 19.56
C ARG A 265 31.71 -16.20 18.48
N ASP A 266 32.88 -16.74 18.81
CA ASP A 266 33.72 -17.46 17.86
C ASP A 266 33.05 -18.72 17.31
N ASN A 267 32.20 -19.38 18.11
CA ASN A 267 31.38 -20.50 17.61
C ASN A 267 30.44 -19.98 16.53
N TYR A 268 29.66 -18.93 16.82
CA TYR A 268 28.70 -18.41 15.84
C TYR A 268 29.36 -17.95 14.54
N ILE A 269 30.55 -17.33 14.62
CA ILE A 269 31.35 -17.00 13.42
C ILE A 269 31.72 -18.26 12.65
N GLN A 270 32.25 -19.28 13.32
CA GLN A 270 32.66 -20.54 12.67
C GLN A 270 31.51 -21.21 11.90
N TYR A 271 30.33 -21.33 12.52
CA TYR A 271 29.17 -21.94 11.87
C TYR A 271 28.64 -21.06 10.73
N TYR A 272 28.60 -19.74 10.93
CA TYR A 272 28.21 -18.79 9.91
C TYR A 272 29.12 -18.84 8.68
N THR A 273 30.46 -18.82 8.85
CA THR A 273 31.40 -18.90 7.73
C THR A 273 31.36 -20.27 7.05
N ARG A 274 31.19 -21.36 7.80
CA ARG A 274 31.04 -22.71 7.21
C ARG A 274 29.77 -22.83 6.37
N MET A 275 28.67 -22.23 6.81
CA MET A 275 27.43 -22.14 6.01
C MET A 275 27.65 -21.30 4.75
N ALA A 276 28.35 -20.16 4.86
CA ALA A 276 28.65 -19.30 3.70
C ALA A 276 29.39 -20.08 2.59
N GLU A 277 30.40 -20.88 2.97
CA GLU A 277 31.11 -21.77 2.03
C GLU A 277 30.18 -22.78 1.36
N ALA A 278 29.34 -23.48 2.13
CA ALA A 278 28.43 -24.50 1.61
C ALA A 278 27.37 -23.90 0.67
N LEU A 279 26.84 -22.73 1.03
CA LEU A 279 25.83 -22.02 0.23
C LEU A 279 26.44 -21.48 -1.07
N ALA A 280 27.62 -20.88 -1.03
CA ALA A 280 28.32 -20.42 -2.22
C ALA A 280 28.59 -21.57 -3.21
N ALA A 281 28.99 -22.74 -2.70
CA ALA A 281 29.26 -23.93 -3.53
C ALA A 281 28.01 -24.54 -4.19
N THR A 282 26.80 -24.17 -3.75
CA THR A 282 25.53 -24.76 -4.18
C THR A 282 24.62 -23.79 -4.94
N GLN A 283 25.08 -22.54 -5.15
CA GLN A 283 24.36 -21.56 -5.97
C GLN A 283 24.18 -22.06 -7.40
N GLN A 284 22.99 -21.85 -7.98
CA GLN A 284 22.75 -22.16 -9.38
C GLN A 284 23.41 -21.14 -10.30
N GLU A 285 23.58 -21.49 -11.57
CA GLU A 285 24.23 -20.61 -12.57
C GLU A 285 23.52 -19.24 -12.69
N ASP A 286 22.18 -19.25 -12.65
CA ASP A 286 21.33 -18.07 -12.70
C ASP A 286 21.22 -17.33 -11.34
N GLY A 287 22.05 -17.67 -10.35
CA GLY A 287 22.20 -16.92 -9.10
C GLY A 287 21.24 -17.24 -7.95
N TYR A 288 20.16 -18.00 -8.20
CA TYR A 288 19.25 -18.45 -7.14
C TYR A 288 19.69 -19.79 -6.51
N TRP A 289 19.01 -20.19 -5.44
CA TRP A 289 19.08 -21.53 -4.87
C TRP A 289 17.77 -22.28 -5.04
N THR A 290 17.85 -23.56 -5.41
CA THR A 290 16.67 -24.44 -5.49
C THR A 290 16.17 -24.82 -4.10
N ARG A 291 14.87 -25.12 -3.99
CA ARG A 291 14.22 -25.50 -2.70
C ARG A 291 14.95 -26.61 -1.94
N SER A 292 15.51 -27.60 -2.63
CA SER A 292 16.47 -28.55 -2.06
C SER A 292 17.85 -28.14 -2.56
N ILE A 293 18.71 -27.70 -1.64
CA ILE A 293 19.95 -26.97 -1.97
C ILE A 293 20.94 -27.83 -2.76
N ILE A 294 21.12 -29.09 -2.35
CA ILE A 294 22.11 -30.02 -2.93
C ILE A 294 21.48 -31.02 -3.92
N ASP A 295 20.19 -30.88 -4.20
CA ASP A 295 19.47 -31.70 -5.18
C ASP A 295 18.53 -30.86 -6.05
N PRO A 296 19.07 -29.99 -6.93
CA PRO A 296 18.28 -29.09 -7.75
C PRO A 296 17.29 -29.82 -8.67
N GLU A 297 17.59 -31.05 -9.07
CA GLU A 297 16.71 -31.87 -9.92
C GLU A 297 15.46 -32.38 -9.18
N TYR A 298 15.51 -32.48 -7.85
CA TYR A 298 14.39 -33.00 -7.06
C TYR A 298 13.18 -32.04 -7.09
N VAL A 299 13.46 -30.76 -6.83
CA VAL A 299 12.46 -29.67 -6.81
C VAL A 299 13.01 -28.45 -7.57
N PRO A 300 13.05 -28.53 -8.90
CA PRO A 300 13.75 -27.56 -9.73
C PRO A 300 13.03 -26.21 -9.80
N GLY A 301 13.75 -25.21 -10.29
CA GLY A 301 13.24 -23.88 -10.51
C GLY A 301 13.53 -22.92 -9.38
N GLU A 302 13.20 -21.68 -9.68
CA GLU A 302 13.49 -20.47 -8.93
C GLU A 302 12.78 -20.47 -7.58
N GLU A 303 13.47 -20.02 -6.52
CA GLU A 303 12.89 -19.81 -5.20
C GLU A 303 13.49 -18.55 -4.56
N THR A 304 12.64 -17.56 -4.29
CA THR A 304 13.12 -16.23 -3.91
C THR A 304 13.40 -16.06 -2.42
N SER A 305 12.64 -16.70 -1.53
CA SER A 305 12.78 -16.41 -0.10
C SER A 305 14.10 -16.89 0.50
N GLY A 306 14.52 -18.13 0.19
CA GLY A 306 15.82 -18.65 0.58
C GLY A 306 16.95 -17.82 -0.05
N THR A 307 16.87 -17.59 -1.37
CA THR A 307 17.84 -16.76 -2.10
C THR A 307 18.00 -15.37 -1.47
N ALA A 308 16.91 -14.67 -1.15
CA ALA A 308 16.97 -13.35 -0.53
C ALA A 308 17.63 -13.37 0.86
N PHE A 309 17.32 -14.36 1.70
CA PHE A 309 18.01 -14.49 3.00
C PHE A 309 19.49 -14.83 2.86
N PHE A 310 19.87 -15.65 1.87
CA PHE A 310 21.27 -15.91 1.56
C PHE A 310 21.99 -14.64 1.11
N THR A 311 21.40 -13.89 0.17
CA THR A 311 21.95 -12.61 -0.30
C THR A 311 22.14 -11.63 0.85
N TYR A 312 21.14 -11.46 1.73
CA TYR A 312 21.26 -10.66 2.96
C TYR A 312 22.44 -11.13 3.82
N GLY A 313 22.51 -12.43 4.11
CA GLY A 313 23.57 -13.01 4.94
C GLY A 313 24.95 -12.77 4.34
N PHE A 314 25.16 -13.00 3.04
CA PHE A 314 26.45 -12.78 2.38
C PHE A 314 26.84 -11.30 2.39
N LEU A 315 25.93 -10.41 1.97
CA LEU A 315 26.15 -8.96 1.97
C LEU A 315 26.52 -8.44 3.36
N TRP A 316 25.78 -8.86 4.39
CA TRP A 316 26.06 -8.45 5.76
C TRP A 316 27.46 -8.93 6.20
N GLY A 317 27.81 -10.18 5.87
CA GLY A 317 29.13 -10.74 6.17
C GLY A 317 30.28 -9.98 5.53
N ILE A 318 30.11 -9.58 4.27
CA ILE A 318 31.11 -8.77 3.54
C ILE A 318 31.21 -7.38 4.16
N ASN A 319 30.08 -6.68 4.32
CA ASN A 319 30.01 -5.33 4.89
C ASN A 319 30.61 -5.21 6.29
N ASN A 320 30.58 -6.31 7.07
CA ASN A 320 31.07 -6.34 8.45
C ASN A 320 32.41 -7.11 8.59
N GLY A 321 33.04 -7.51 7.48
CA GLY A 321 34.39 -8.10 7.47
C GLY A 321 34.49 -9.54 7.97
N TYR A 322 33.38 -10.29 8.02
CA TYR A 322 33.38 -11.73 8.34
C TYR A 322 33.57 -12.60 7.10
N LEU A 323 33.18 -12.10 5.93
CA LEU A 323 33.34 -12.76 4.64
C LEU A 323 34.16 -11.83 3.73
N SER A 324 35.02 -12.41 2.88
CA SER A 324 35.82 -11.63 1.95
C SER A 324 35.02 -11.31 0.69
N ASP A 325 35.19 -10.10 0.16
CA ASP A 325 34.60 -9.72 -1.13
C ASP A 325 35.20 -10.54 -2.29
N GLU A 326 36.50 -10.85 -2.21
CA GLU A 326 37.20 -11.66 -3.21
C GLU A 326 36.58 -13.05 -3.39
N ASP A 327 36.16 -13.70 -2.30
CA ASP A 327 35.59 -15.05 -2.35
C ASP A 327 34.07 -15.04 -2.63
N TYR A 328 33.34 -14.02 -2.17
CA TYR A 328 31.88 -14.03 -2.14
C TYR A 328 31.18 -12.93 -2.95
N GLY A 329 31.90 -11.93 -3.47
CA GLY A 329 31.32 -10.83 -4.26
C GLY A 329 30.57 -11.33 -5.50
N SER A 330 31.14 -12.30 -6.22
CA SER A 330 30.48 -12.90 -7.40
C SER A 330 29.21 -13.70 -7.05
N VAL A 331 29.11 -14.25 -5.84
CA VAL A 331 27.91 -14.95 -5.34
C VAL A 331 26.79 -13.94 -5.14
N VAL A 332 27.11 -12.81 -4.51
CA VAL A 332 26.19 -11.70 -4.26
C VAL A 332 25.72 -11.06 -5.56
N GLU A 333 26.63 -10.81 -6.52
CA GLU A 333 26.29 -10.24 -7.82
C GLU A 333 25.22 -11.06 -8.55
N LYS A 334 25.43 -12.37 -8.67
CA LYS A 334 24.47 -13.27 -9.33
C LYS A 334 23.16 -13.35 -8.57
N ALA A 335 23.22 -13.44 -7.25
CA ALA A 335 22.02 -13.52 -6.43
C ALA A 335 21.20 -12.23 -6.52
N TRP A 336 21.86 -11.08 -6.54
CA TRP A 336 21.20 -9.79 -6.74
C TRP A 336 20.59 -9.66 -8.14
N ASP A 337 21.31 -10.07 -9.19
CA ASP A 337 20.78 -10.07 -10.55
C ASP A 337 19.47 -10.87 -10.65
N TYR A 338 19.45 -12.08 -10.07
CA TYR A 338 18.21 -12.85 -9.93
C TYR A 338 17.11 -12.08 -9.18
N LEU A 339 17.43 -11.50 -8.02
CA LEU A 339 16.44 -10.76 -7.21
C LEU A 339 15.87 -9.57 -7.97
N SER A 340 16.71 -8.74 -8.58
CA SER A 340 16.29 -7.49 -9.22
C SER A 340 15.67 -7.68 -10.60
N ASN A 341 16.07 -8.71 -11.36
CA ASN A 341 15.68 -8.88 -12.75
C ASN A 341 14.73 -10.08 -13.00
N THR A 342 14.64 -11.02 -12.06
CA THR A 342 13.74 -12.19 -12.18
C THR A 342 12.66 -12.20 -11.11
N ALA A 343 13.04 -12.06 -9.83
CA ALA A 343 12.08 -12.12 -8.73
C ALA A 343 11.20 -10.87 -8.68
N LEU A 344 11.81 -9.69 -8.78
CA LEU A 344 11.10 -8.41 -8.80
C LEU A 344 10.31 -8.22 -10.10
N GLN A 345 8.99 -8.06 -9.98
CA GLN A 345 8.10 -7.78 -11.09
C GLN A 345 8.02 -6.28 -11.39
N GLU A 346 7.55 -5.93 -12.59
CA GLU A 346 7.40 -4.52 -13.00
C GLU A 346 6.50 -3.71 -12.06
N SER A 347 5.51 -4.35 -11.42
CA SER A 347 4.62 -3.72 -10.44
C SER A 347 5.27 -3.42 -9.08
N GLY A 348 6.41 -4.03 -8.76
CA GLY A 348 6.99 -4.04 -7.41
C GLY A 348 6.67 -5.30 -6.60
N ARG A 349 5.83 -6.20 -7.13
CA ARG A 349 5.61 -7.53 -6.53
C ARG A 349 6.92 -8.33 -6.52
N VAL A 350 7.21 -9.00 -5.41
CA VAL A 350 8.29 -10.01 -5.32
C VAL A 350 7.70 -11.38 -5.59
N GLY A 351 8.09 -11.98 -6.72
CA GLY A 351 7.61 -13.26 -7.23
C GLY A 351 8.37 -14.48 -6.70
N TYR A 352 8.01 -15.66 -7.20
CA TYR A 352 8.68 -16.95 -6.93
C TYR A 352 8.91 -17.30 -5.44
N VAL A 353 8.09 -16.75 -4.54
CA VAL A 353 8.14 -17.06 -3.11
C VAL A 353 7.43 -18.39 -2.86
N GLN A 354 8.13 -19.40 -2.34
CA GLN A 354 7.48 -20.69 -2.03
C GLN A 354 6.39 -20.51 -0.95
N PRO A 355 5.12 -20.88 -1.21
CA PRO A 355 4.01 -20.72 -0.26
C PRO A 355 4.21 -21.45 1.07
N ILE A 356 3.52 -20.97 2.12
CA ILE A 356 3.49 -21.62 3.44
C ILE A 356 2.83 -23.00 3.33
N GLY A 357 3.41 -24.01 3.97
CA GLY A 357 2.82 -25.35 4.05
C GLY A 357 2.77 -26.13 2.73
N ALA A 358 3.31 -25.58 1.63
CA ALA A 358 3.40 -26.31 0.37
C ALA A 358 4.39 -27.47 0.48
N ALA A 359 3.90 -28.69 0.25
CA ALA A 359 4.75 -29.86 0.13
C ALA A 359 5.72 -29.67 -1.05
N ALA A 360 6.95 -30.16 -0.90
CA ALA A 360 7.88 -30.30 -2.01
C ALA A 360 7.35 -31.38 -2.96
N ILE A 361 6.57 -30.97 -3.97
CA ILE A 361 6.10 -31.88 -5.02
C ILE A 361 7.21 -31.96 -6.08
N PRO A 362 7.75 -33.17 -6.35
CA PRO A 362 8.81 -33.33 -7.33
C PRO A 362 8.41 -32.78 -8.70
N GLY A 363 9.29 -31.97 -9.31
CA GLY A 363 9.06 -31.32 -10.61
C GLY A 363 8.11 -30.12 -10.64
N GLN A 364 7.47 -29.75 -9.52
CA GLN A 364 6.60 -28.56 -9.48
C GLN A 364 7.44 -27.28 -9.40
N LYS A 365 7.34 -26.37 -10.38
CA LYS A 365 7.90 -25.02 -10.29
C LYS A 365 7.02 -24.09 -9.46
N ILE A 366 7.61 -23.04 -8.88
CA ILE A 366 6.87 -21.99 -8.19
C ILE A 366 6.31 -21.02 -9.23
N ASP A 367 5.08 -20.56 -9.03
CA ASP A 367 4.48 -19.53 -9.87
C ASP A 367 5.25 -18.22 -9.71
N ALA A 368 5.58 -17.56 -10.82
CA ALA A 368 6.19 -16.23 -10.84
C ALA A 368 5.39 -15.20 -10.03
N ASN A 369 4.06 -15.36 -9.95
CA ASN A 369 3.18 -14.49 -9.19
C ASN A 369 3.07 -14.84 -7.70
N SER A 370 3.65 -15.96 -7.26
CA SER A 370 3.62 -16.39 -5.87
C SER A 370 4.42 -15.41 -5.01
N THR A 371 3.74 -14.73 -4.09
CA THR A 371 4.32 -13.74 -3.18
C THR A 371 3.80 -13.99 -1.76
N ALA A 372 4.57 -13.57 -0.76
CA ALA A 372 4.18 -13.64 0.64
C ALA A 372 4.97 -12.65 1.49
N ASP A 373 4.39 -12.24 2.62
CA ASP A 373 4.91 -11.21 3.53
C ASP A 373 6.37 -11.46 3.91
N PHE A 374 6.68 -12.68 4.33
CA PHE A 374 8.03 -13.07 4.76
C PHE A 374 9.04 -13.06 3.61
N GLY A 375 8.61 -13.33 2.37
CA GLY A 375 9.47 -13.27 1.19
C GLY A 375 9.82 -11.82 0.82
N VAL A 376 8.85 -10.91 0.96
CA VAL A 376 9.08 -9.46 0.81
C VAL A 376 9.99 -8.95 1.92
N GLY A 377 9.80 -9.38 3.17
CA GLY A 377 10.71 -9.07 4.28
C GLY A 377 12.15 -9.51 4.00
N ALA A 378 12.34 -10.73 3.51
CA ALA A 378 13.65 -11.25 3.11
C ALA A 378 14.30 -10.40 2.01
N PHE A 379 13.51 -10.04 0.99
CA PHE A 379 13.97 -9.20 -0.12
C PHE A 379 14.42 -7.82 0.38
N LEU A 380 13.63 -7.18 1.25
CA LEU A 380 13.97 -5.87 1.81
C LEU A 380 15.21 -5.91 2.68
N LEU A 381 15.45 -6.99 3.42
CA LEU A 381 16.72 -7.19 4.13
C LEU A 381 17.90 -7.24 3.15
N ALA A 382 17.80 -8.03 2.09
CA ALA A 382 18.85 -8.13 1.07
C ALA A 382 19.10 -6.79 0.37
N ALA A 383 18.05 -6.10 -0.05
CA ALA A 383 18.16 -4.80 -0.71
C ALA A 383 18.74 -3.71 0.21
N SER A 384 18.36 -3.70 1.49
CA SER A 384 18.90 -2.74 2.47
C SER A 384 20.38 -2.98 2.75
N GLU A 385 20.83 -4.24 2.71
CA GLU A 385 22.24 -4.56 2.88
C GLU A 385 23.04 -4.33 1.58
N MET A 386 22.41 -4.52 0.42
CA MET A 386 22.98 -4.19 -0.89
C MET A 386 23.25 -2.68 -1.00
N TYR A 387 22.34 -1.86 -0.49
CA TYR A 387 22.53 -0.40 -0.41
C TYR A 387 23.80 -0.01 0.37
N LYS A 388 24.13 -0.75 1.43
CA LYS A 388 25.33 -0.51 2.23
C LYS A 388 26.61 -0.99 1.55
N TYR A 389 26.50 -2.01 0.69
CA TYR A 389 27.61 -2.63 -0.01
C TYR A 389 28.08 -1.85 -1.25
N VAL A 390 27.13 -1.28 -2.02
CA VAL A 390 27.47 -0.62 -3.29
C VAL A 390 27.95 0.82 -3.13
N ASP A 391 28.75 1.25 -4.10
CA ASP A 391 29.23 2.62 -4.22
C ASP A 391 28.10 3.62 -4.56
N GLY A 392 28.35 4.88 -4.20
CA GLY A 392 27.48 6.01 -4.44
C GLY A 392 27.39 6.94 -3.24
N ASP A 393 27.02 8.19 -3.50
CA ASP A 393 26.72 9.15 -2.44
C ASP A 393 25.49 8.69 -1.65
N ASP A 394 25.52 8.86 -0.33
CA ASP A 394 24.32 8.69 0.49
C ASP A 394 23.30 9.73 0.05
N ILE A 395 22.19 9.24 -0.48
CA ILE A 395 21.10 10.10 -0.94
C ILE A 395 20.34 10.56 0.30
N GLN A 396 20.25 11.88 0.50
CA GLN A 396 19.29 12.42 1.45
C GLN A 396 17.90 11.93 1.05
N THR A 397 17.15 11.38 2.02
CA THR A 397 15.79 10.86 1.84
C THR A 397 15.01 11.62 0.78
N ILE A 398 14.50 10.90 -0.23
CA ILE A 398 13.65 11.52 -1.25
C ILE A 398 12.38 11.99 -0.56
N LEU A 399 12.10 13.29 -0.57
CA LEU A 399 10.85 13.82 -0.07
C LEU A 399 9.73 13.49 -1.06
N ARG A 400 8.62 12.92 -0.55
CA ARG A 400 7.47 12.48 -1.36
C ARG A 400 6.17 12.44 -0.58
N LEU A 401 5.05 12.36 -1.30
CA LEU A 401 3.73 12.08 -0.73
C LEU A 401 3.63 10.63 -0.26
N SER A 402 3.38 10.44 1.03
CA SER A 402 3.14 9.12 1.64
C SER A 402 1.68 8.69 1.47
N SER A 403 0.72 9.49 1.94
CA SER A 403 -0.70 9.19 1.85
C SER A 403 -1.54 10.46 1.70
N VAL A 404 -2.73 10.31 1.14
CA VAL A 404 -3.71 11.39 0.96
C VAL A 404 -5.10 10.83 1.21
N GLN A 405 -5.88 11.52 2.02
CA GLN A 405 -7.24 11.12 2.36
C GLN A 405 -8.16 12.34 2.42
N ALA A 406 -9.36 12.23 1.85
CA ALA A 406 -10.41 13.21 2.11
C ALA A 406 -11.07 12.90 3.47
N GLU A 407 -11.10 13.89 4.36
CA GLU A 407 -11.84 13.84 5.64
C GLU A 407 -13.29 14.36 5.46
N GLY A 408 -13.56 14.98 4.31
CA GLY A 408 -14.87 15.45 3.91
C GLY A 408 -14.78 16.32 2.65
N PRO A 409 -15.89 16.92 2.20
CA PRO A 409 -15.92 17.74 0.99
C PRO A 409 -14.99 18.95 1.02
N ASN A 410 -14.62 19.44 2.20
CA ASN A 410 -13.81 20.64 2.38
C ASN A 410 -12.48 20.37 3.10
N SER A 411 -12.09 19.11 3.28
CA SER A 411 -10.95 18.77 4.13
C SER A 411 -10.17 17.59 3.56
N ILE A 412 -8.87 17.78 3.36
CA ILE A 412 -7.94 16.76 2.85
C ILE A 412 -6.75 16.66 3.81
N MET A 413 -6.44 15.45 4.25
CA MET A 413 -5.24 15.14 4.98
C MET A 413 -4.15 14.65 4.01
N VAL A 414 -2.99 15.29 4.04
CA VAL A 414 -1.83 14.97 3.20
C VAL A 414 -0.67 14.61 4.11
N VAL A 415 -0.11 13.41 3.95
CA VAL A 415 1.02 12.92 4.77
C VAL A 415 2.24 12.73 3.90
N PHE A 416 3.40 13.16 4.38
CA PHE A 416 4.69 13.06 3.71
C PHE A 416 5.59 12.03 4.39
N ASN A 417 6.61 11.56 3.69
CA ASN A 417 7.51 10.54 4.24
C ASN A 417 8.63 11.08 5.14
N ASP A 418 8.78 12.40 5.23
CA ASP A 418 9.80 13.07 6.05
C ASP A 418 9.19 14.30 6.75
N THR A 419 9.89 14.83 7.75
CA THR A 419 9.52 16.06 8.42
C THR A 419 9.66 17.24 7.48
N LEU A 420 8.61 18.06 7.33
CA LEU A 420 8.61 19.22 6.45
C LEU A 420 9.17 20.48 7.11
N ASP A 421 9.68 21.39 6.29
CA ASP A 421 9.84 22.79 6.64
C ASP A 421 8.46 23.47 6.74
N SER A 422 8.17 24.10 7.88
CA SER A 422 6.87 24.71 8.16
C SER A 422 6.46 25.77 7.13
N MET A 423 7.40 26.58 6.63
CA MET A 423 7.06 27.65 5.68
C MET A 423 6.63 27.08 4.34
N SER A 424 7.31 26.04 3.87
CA SER A 424 6.91 25.35 2.63
C SER A 424 5.60 24.57 2.81
N ALA A 425 5.39 23.93 3.95
CA ALA A 425 4.21 23.11 4.25
C ALA A 425 2.92 23.93 4.40
N GLU A 426 2.99 25.11 5.03
CA GLU A 426 1.82 25.98 5.25
C GLU A 426 1.50 26.87 4.04
N ASN A 427 2.35 26.87 3.00
CA ASN A 427 2.09 27.64 1.78
C ASN A 427 1.10 26.92 0.86
N ILE A 428 -0.18 27.32 0.92
CA ILE A 428 -1.25 26.71 0.10
C ILE A 428 -0.97 26.69 -1.40
N ASN A 429 -0.16 27.61 -1.94
CA ASN A 429 0.17 27.65 -3.37
C ASN A 429 1.03 26.46 -3.82
N ASN A 430 1.62 25.75 -2.88
CA ASN A 430 2.39 24.54 -3.15
C ASN A 430 1.49 23.32 -3.43
N TYR A 431 0.17 23.45 -3.29
CA TYR A 431 -0.81 22.37 -3.43
C TYR A 431 -1.81 22.66 -4.54
N GLN A 432 -2.10 21.63 -5.34
CA GLN A 432 -3.08 21.68 -6.42
C GLN A 432 -3.99 20.46 -6.36
N ILE A 433 -5.24 20.62 -6.78
CA ILE A 433 -6.17 19.49 -6.94
C ILE A 433 -6.57 19.43 -8.40
N ASN A 434 -6.40 18.27 -9.02
CA ASN A 434 -6.69 18.03 -10.43
C ASN A 434 -5.96 19.02 -11.38
N GLY A 435 -4.76 19.47 -10.98
CA GLY A 435 -3.95 20.46 -11.70
C GLY A 435 -4.36 21.92 -11.47
N GLU A 436 -5.38 22.18 -10.66
CA GLU A 436 -5.86 23.53 -10.36
C GLU A 436 -5.38 24.01 -8.98
N PRO A 437 -5.00 25.30 -8.82
CA PRO A 437 -4.63 25.86 -7.53
C PRO A 437 -5.75 25.75 -6.50
N ILE A 438 -5.38 25.43 -5.26
CA ILE A 438 -6.33 25.36 -4.16
C ILE A 438 -6.63 26.77 -3.62
N VAL A 439 -7.90 27.06 -3.40
CA VAL A 439 -8.35 28.20 -2.59
C VAL A 439 -8.73 27.69 -1.21
N GLY A 440 -7.92 28.00 -0.21
CA GLY A 440 -8.07 27.42 1.13
C GLY A 440 -6.90 27.76 2.04
N GLU A 441 -6.74 26.95 3.08
CA GLU A 441 -5.65 27.04 4.07
C GLU A 441 -4.97 25.67 4.22
N ALA A 442 -3.67 25.68 4.50
CA ALA A 442 -2.88 24.49 4.81
C ALA A 442 -2.39 24.60 6.25
N ASP A 443 -2.83 23.68 7.11
CA ASP A 443 -2.45 23.61 8.53
C ASP A 443 -1.51 22.43 8.74
N PHE A 444 -0.30 22.71 9.24
CA PHE A 444 0.77 21.73 9.35
C PHE A 444 0.95 21.28 10.81
N ASP A 445 1.04 19.97 11.04
CA ASP A 445 1.19 19.38 12.38
C ASP A 445 2.57 19.60 13.02
N GLY A 446 3.49 20.27 12.33
CA GLY A 446 4.88 20.47 12.76
C GLY A 446 5.78 19.26 12.50
N LEU A 447 5.26 18.20 11.91
CA LEU A 447 5.96 16.98 11.55
C LEU A 447 5.87 16.73 10.06
N ARG A 448 4.83 16.06 9.58
CA ARG A 448 4.72 15.59 8.19
C ARG A 448 3.28 15.56 7.66
N THR A 449 2.32 16.03 8.45
CA THR A 449 0.90 15.99 8.07
C THR A 449 0.43 17.41 7.82
N VAL A 450 -0.17 17.63 6.65
CA VAL A 450 -0.79 18.89 6.28
C VAL A 450 -2.28 18.65 6.09
N LEU A 451 -3.09 19.32 6.89
CA LEU A 451 -4.53 19.38 6.74
C LEU A 451 -4.88 20.57 5.84
N ILE A 452 -5.38 20.28 4.65
CA ILE A 452 -5.85 21.30 3.70
C ILE A 452 -7.35 21.50 3.90
N THR A 453 -7.72 22.73 4.26
CA THR A 453 -9.12 23.16 4.33
C THR A 453 -9.49 23.95 3.08
N LEU A 454 -10.49 23.48 2.35
CA LEU A 454 -10.92 24.07 1.08
C LEU A 454 -12.06 25.06 1.28
N SER A 455 -11.95 26.24 0.67
CA SER A 455 -13.05 27.22 0.62
C SER A 455 -14.23 26.75 -0.22
N ASN A 456 -13.98 25.92 -1.23
CA ASN A 456 -15.00 25.30 -2.07
C ASN A 456 -15.02 23.80 -1.83
N SER A 457 -16.22 23.21 -1.76
CA SER A 457 -16.36 21.76 -1.60
C SER A 457 -15.90 21.03 -2.87
N LEU A 458 -15.21 19.91 -2.69
CA LEU A 458 -14.98 18.93 -3.73
C LEU A 458 -16.29 18.25 -4.14
N ASP A 459 -16.37 17.94 -5.43
CA ASP A 459 -17.32 16.96 -5.92
C ASP A 459 -16.95 15.56 -5.42
N TYR A 460 -17.93 14.67 -5.30
CA TYR A 460 -17.62 13.27 -4.99
C TYR A 460 -16.94 12.59 -6.18
N GLY A 461 -15.91 11.80 -5.92
CA GLY A 461 -15.18 11.06 -6.94
C GLY A 461 -13.68 11.00 -6.69
N LEU A 462 -12.96 10.56 -7.73
CA LEU A 462 -11.51 10.44 -7.73
C LEU A 462 -10.88 11.82 -8.01
N HIS A 463 -9.94 12.20 -7.17
CA HIS A 463 -9.14 13.41 -7.31
C HIS A 463 -7.66 13.06 -7.28
N THR A 464 -6.84 13.94 -7.86
CA THR A 464 -5.39 13.91 -7.71
C THR A 464 -4.97 15.16 -6.96
N ILE A 465 -4.20 15.00 -5.88
CA ILE A 465 -3.43 16.11 -5.33
C ILE A 465 -2.05 16.11 -5.95
N SER A 466 -1.57 17.30 -6.29
CA SER A 466 -0.22 17.55 -6.81
C SER A 466 0.47 18.56 -5.89
N VAL A 467 1.72 18.31 -5.55
CA VAL A 467 2.50 19.19 -4.68
C VAL A 467 3.81 19.63 -5.34
N SER A 468 4.25 20.86 -5.07
CA SER A 468 5.50 21.39 -5.60
C SER A 468 6.09 22.43 -4.64
N GLY A 469 7.42 22.61 -4.66
CA GLY A 469 8.07 23.60 -3.79
C GLY A 469 8.05 23.27 -2.29
N LEU A 470 7.77 22.02 -1.93
CA LEU A 470 7.89 21.51 -0.55
C LEU A 470 9.35 21.17 -0.28
N VAL A 471 9.78 21.45 0.94
CA VAL A 471 11.14 21.18 1.41
C VAL A 471 11.06 20.43 2.72
N SER A 472 11.90 19.40 2.90
CA SER A 472 12.03 18.74 4.18
C SER A 472 12.80 19.64 5.16
N LYS A 473 12.68 19.37 6.46
CA LYS A 473 13.48 20.06 7.49
C LYS A 473 14.99 19.85 7.30
N GLY A 474 15.38 18.79 6.60
CA GLY A 474 16.75 18.51 6.18
C GLY A 474 17.22 19.27 4.93
N GLY A 475 16.34 20.03 4.27
CA GLY A 475 16.64 20.83 3.08
C GLY A 475 16.41 20.10 1.75
N VAL A 476 15.74 18.94 1.74
CA VAL A 476 15.46 18.18 0.51
C VAL A 476 14.17 18.69 -0.13
N GLU A 477 14.24 19.11 -1.39
CA GLU A 477 13.05 19.51 -2.16
C GLU A 477 12.29 18.29 -2.72
N ILE A 478 10.96 18.38 -2.78
CA ILE A 478 10.14 17.38 -3.45
C ILE A 478 10.38 17.43 -4.97
N GLN A 479 10.75 16.31 -5.56
CA GLN A 479 11.03 16.20 -7.00
C GLN A 479 10.35 15.01 -7.69
N GLN A 480 9.96 14.00 -6.91
CA GLN A 480 9.36 12.75 -7.39
C GLN A 480 8.22 12.36 -6.44
N ASP A 481 7.32 11.51 -6.91
CA ASP A 481 6.13 11.08 -6.15
C ASP A 481 5.37 12.27 -5.54
N SER A 482 5.27 13.36 -6.33
CA SER A 482 4.61 14.63 -6.02
C SER A 482 3.11 14.61 -6.26
N ASP A 483 2.58 13.51 -6.77
CA ASP A 483 1.20 13.36 -7.18
C ASP A 483 0.60 12.10 -6.55
N LYS A 484 -0.58 12.21 -5.96
CA LYS A 484 -1.27 11.05 -5.39
C LYS A 484 -2.78 11.18 -5.56
N GLN A 485 -3.41 10.07 -5.94
CA GLN A 485 -4.85 10.00 -6.07
C GLN A 485 -5.50 9.74 -4.71
N PHE A 486 -6.66 10.34 -4.50
CA PHE A 486 -7.52 10.10 -3.35
C PHE A 486 -8.99 10.13 -3.78
N MET A 487 -9.83 9.45 -2.99
CA MET A 487 -11.27 9.36 -3.26
C MET A 487 -12.04 10.16 -2.22
N LEU A 488 -12.92 11.05 -2.68
CA LEU A 488 -14.02 11.54 -1.86
C LEU A 488 -15.24 10.65 -2.14
N ALA A 489 -15.42 9.63 -1.31
CA ALA A 489 -16.52 8.68 -1.46
C ALA A 489 -17.86 9.32 -1.08
N VAL A 490 -18.93 8.85 -1.70
CA VAL A 490 -20.30 9.25 -1.35
C VAL A 490 -20.71 8.53 -0.07
N PRO A 491 -21.11 9.25 1.00
CA PRO A 491 -21.62 8.61 2.20
C PRO A 491 -22.81 7.72 1.88
N LEU A 492 -22.85 6.53 2.50
CA LEU A 492 -23.98 5.62 2.36
C LEU A 492 -25.25 6.24 2.95
N ASP A 493 -26.13 6.72 2.09
CA ASP A 493 -27.44 7.23 2.45
C ASP A 493 -28.49 6.12 2.49
N ALA A 494 -29.68 6.45 3.02
CA ALA A 494 -30.78 5.50 3.17
C ALA A 494 -31.16 4.86 1.81
N PRO A 495 -31.58 3.58 1.79
CA PRO A 495 -32.02 2.90 0.57
C PRO A 495 -33.09 3.68 -0.21
N GLN A 496 -32.97 3.69 -1.54
CA GLN A 496 -33.93 4.35 -2.40
C GLN A 496 -35.18 3.50 -2.59
N GLU A 497 -36.32 4.01 -2.11
CA GLU A 497 -37.61 3.33 -2.25
C GLU A 497 -38.14 3.38 -3.69
N GLY A 498 -38.99 2.40 -4.04
CA GLY A 498 -39.67 2.36 -5.34
C GLY A 498 -38.82 1.92 -6.53
N ILE A 499 -37.53 1.67 -6.32
CA ILE A 499 -36.64 1.09 -7.34
C ILE A 499 -36.71 -0.44 -7.25
N THR A 500 -36.94 -1.10 -8.38
CA THR A 500 -36.88 -2.57 -8.46
C THR A 500 -35.63 -3.02 -9.22
N VAL A 501 -34.97 -4.07 -8.74
CA VAL A 501 -33.70 -4.53 -9.28
C VAL A 501 -33.83 -5.93 -9.86
N THR A 502 -33.30 -6.10 -11.07
CA THR A 502 -33.18 -7.40 -11.75
C THR A 502 -31.79 -7.54 -12.35
N ALA A 503 -31.28 -8.76 -12.49
CA ALA A 503 -29.98 -9.03 -13.08
C ALA A 503 -30.06 -10.21 -14.05
N ILE A 504 -28.99 -10.40 -14.84
CA ILE A 504 -28.86 -11.55 -15.75
C ILE A 504 -28.88 -12.90 -15.01
N GLY A 505 -28.45 -12.89 -13.75
CA GLY A 505 -28.32 -14.05 -12.88
C GLY A 505 -27.70 -13.63 -11.55
N ASN A 506 -27.52 -14.59 -10.64
CA ASN A 506 -26.79 -14.39 -9.40
C ASN A 506 -26.25 -15.71 -8.82
N GLN A 507 -25.18 -15.60 -8.03
CA GLN A 507 -24.73 -16.64 -7.11
C GLN A 507 -25.76 -16.83 -5.98
N THR A 508 -25.94 -18.07 -5.53
CA THR A 508 -26.80 -18.40 -4.38
C THR A 508 -26.43 -17.54 -3.15
N GLY A 509 -27.42 -16.84 -2.60
CA GLY A 509 -27.26 -15.95 -1.44
C GLY A 509 -26.85 -14.50 -1.76
N ASN A 510 -26.37 -14.22 -2.97
CA ASN A 510 -25.91 -12.88 -3.39
C ASN A 510 -26.84 -12.29 -4.46
N THR A 511 -28.10 -12.04 -4.07
CA THR A 511 -29.16 -11.61 -4.99
C THR A 511 -29.02 -10.14 -5.42
N PRO A 512 -29.67 -9.71 -6.52
CA PRO A 512 -29.61 -8.31 -6.97
C PRO A 512 -30.12 -7.30 -5.94
N GLN A 513 -31.05 -7.71 -5.07
CA GLN A 513 -31.65 -6.84 -4.05
C GLN A 513 -30.63 -6.37 -3.00
N ASN A 514 -29.57 -7.15 -2.77
CA ASN A 514 -28.49 -6.77 -1.87
C ASN A 514 -27.79 -5.46 -2.29
N THR A 515 -27.94 -5.02 -3.55
CA THR A 515 -27.37 -3.73 -4.02
C THR A 515 -28.19 -2.50 -3.65
N MET A 516 -29.30 -2.69 -2.91
CA MET A 516 -30.23 -1.62 -2.52
C MET A 516 -30.69 -1.79 -1.06
N ASP A 517 -29.93 -2.48 -0.21
CA ASP A 517 -30.34 -2.83 1.16
C ASP A 517 -29.73 -1.92 2.25
N GLY A 518 -28.85 -1.00 1.87
CA GLY A 518 -28.18 -0.10 2.80
C GLY A 518 -27.02 -0.76 3.56
N SER A 519 -26.42 -1.81 3.02
CA SER A 519 -25.36 -2.57 3.66
C SER A 519 -24.21 -2.88 2.69
N LEU A 520 -23.01 -2.37 3.01
CA LEU A 520 -21.78 -2.73 2.28
C LEU A 520 -21.30 -4.17 2.56
N ASN A 521 -21.94 -4.89 3.50
CA ASN A 521 -21.57 -6.27 3.88
C ASN A 521 -22.28 -7.33 3.04
N THR A 522 -23.33 -6.95 2.33
CA THR A 522 -24.10 -7.78 1.41
C THR A 522 -23.76 -7.38 -0.02
N ARG A 523 -24.00 -8.28 -0.98
CA ARG A 523 -23.66 -8.01 -2.38
C ARG A 523 -24.52 -8.78 -3.35
N TRP A 524 -24.64 -8.25 -4.57
CA TRP A 524 -24.93 -9.04 -5.74
C TRP A 524 -23.63 -9.63 -6.28
N SER A 525 -23.65 -10.89 -6.73
CA SER A 525 -22.50 -11.53 -7.38
C SER A 525 -22.92 -12.38 -8.57
N GLN A 526 -22.19 -12.27 -9.68
CA GLN A 526 -22.40 -13.07 -10.88
C GLN A 526 -21.08 -13.33 -11.61
N GLN A 527 -20.81 -14.60 -11.94
CA GLN A 527 -19.63 -14.99 -12.70
C GLN A 527 -19.84 -14.75 -14.21
N GLY A 528 -18.81 -14.23 -14.87
CA GLY A 528 -18.73 -14.08 -16.32
C GLY A 528 -17.81 -12.94 -16.72
N ALA A 529 -16.88 -13.21 -17.65
CA ALA A 529 -15.84 -12.26 -18.05
C ALA A 529 -16.37 -11.03 -18.79
N THR A 530 -17.54 -11.13 -19.44
CA THR A 530 -18.13 -10.02 -20.20
C THR A 530 -19.65 -10.04 -20.15
N GLY A 531 -20.26 -8.86 -20.20
CA GLY A 531 -21.69 -8.71 -20.47
C GLY A 531 -22.62 -9.17 -19.34
N GLN A 532 -22.10 -9.36 -18.12
CA GLN A 532 -22.97 -9.56 -16.97
C GLN A 532 -23.70 -8.24 -16.69
N TRP A 533 -24.96 -8.27 -16.29
CA TRP A 533 -25.68 -7.03 -16.06
C TRP A 533 -26.60 -7.09 -14.85
N ILE A 534 -26.73 -5.92 -14.22
CA ILE A 534 -27.74 -5.61 -13.20
C ILE A 534 -28.46 -4.32 -13.63
N LYS A 535 -29.77 -4.28 -13.42
CA LYS A 535 -30.67 -3.25 -13.94
C LYS A 535 -31.65 -2.80 -12.88
N TYR A 536 -31.81 -1.50 -12.79
CA TYR A 536 -32.67 -0.77 -11.88
C TYR A 536 -33.83 -0.17 -12.68
N ASP A 537 -35.07 -0.55 -12.37
CA ASP A 537 -36.28 0.12 -12.86
C ASP A 537 -36.70 1.15 -11.81
N LEU A 538 -36.63 2.43 -12.19
CA LEU A 538 -36.95 3.58 -11.34
C LEU A 538 -38.46 3.77 -11.11
N GLY A 539 -39.30 2.88 -11.67
CA GLY A 539 -40.76 2.90 -11.57
C GLY A 539 -41.43 3.90 -12.52
N ALA A 540 -40.77 5.02 -12.79
CA ALA A 540 -41.18 6.05 -13.74
C ALA A 540 -39.96 6.59 -14.49
N LYS A 541 -40.21 7.35 -15.56
CA LYS A 541 -39.16 8.11 -16.22
C LYS A 541 -38.67 9.23 -15.30
N LYS A 542 -37.36 9.41 -15.23
CA LYS A 542 -36.62 10.38 -14.41
C LYS A 542 -35.54 11.02 -15.27
N LEU A 543 -34.99 12.14 -14.83
CA LEU A 543 -33.78 12.72 -15.41
C LEU A 543 -32.57 12.25 -14.58
N VAL A 544 -31.80 11.30 -15.08
CA VAL A 544 -30.71 10.64 -14.36
C VAL A 544 -29.37 11.31 -14.69
N SER A 545 -28.57 11.64 -13.69
CA SER A 545 -27.31 12.39 -13.85
C SER A 545 -26.08 11.68 -13.28
N ALA A 546 -26.26 10.70 -12.40
CA ALA A 546 -25.16 9.89 -11.90
C ALA A 546 -25.63 8.52 -11.39
N VAL A 547 -24.68 7.60 -11.27
CA VAL A 547 -24.84 6.37 -10.50
C VAL A 547 -23.68 6.32 -9.52
N ASP A 548 -23.98 6.14 -8.24
CA ASP A 548 -22.97 5.87 -7.23
C ASP A 548 -22.92 4.36 -6.98
N ILE A 549 -21.73 3.75 -7.01
CA ILE A 549 -21.55 2.30 -6.95
C ILE A 549 -20.47 1.95 -5.94
N ALA A 550 -20.78 1.00 -5.04
CA ALA A 550 -19.81 0.38 -4.16
C ALA A 550 -19.53 -1.04 -4.66
N PHE A 551 -18.24 -1.38 -4.76
CA PHE A 551 -17.80 -2.68 -5.26
C PHE A 551 -17.29 -3.55 -4.12
N TYR A 552 -17.55 -4.85 -4.20
CA TYR A 552 -16.99 -5.81 -3.23
C TYR A 552 -15.47 -5.92 -3.42
N ASN A 553 -14.70 -5.69 -2.34
CA ASN A 553 -13.25 -5.54 -2.34
C ASN A 553 -12.77 -4.39 -3.27
N GLY A 554 -13.56 -3.33 -3.40
CA GLY A 554 -13.24 -2.18 -4.25
C GLY A 554 -11.97 -1.43 -3.85
N ASP A 555 -11.41 -1.69 -2.67
CA ASP A 555 -10.12 -1.20 -2.17
C ASP A 555 -8.92 -2.13 -2.47
N LYS A 556 -9.17 -3.27 -3.14
CA LYS A 556 -8.15 -4.29 -3.45
C LYS A 556 -8.11 -4.66 -4.92
N ARG A 557 -9.24 -4.52 -5.62
CA ARG A 557 -9.38 -4.85 -7.03
C ARG A 557 -10.20 -3.80 -7.75
N THR A 558 -9.95 -3.66 -9.05
CA THR A 558 -10.74 -2.80 -9.92
C THR A 558 -11.84 -3.61 -10.61
N ALA A 559 -12.99 -2.98 -10.83
CA ALA A 559 -14.10 -3.54 -11.59
C ALA A 559 -14.16 -2.89 -12.97
N TYR A 560 -14.46 -3.69 -13.99
CA TYR A 560 -14.60 -3.22 -15.37
C TYR A 560 -16.08 -3.17 -15.74
N PHE A 561 -16.62 -2.01 -16.12
CA PHE A 561 -18.05 -1.89 -16.38
C PHE A 561 -18.43 -0.72 -17.30
N SER A 562 -19.69 -0.71 -17.71
CA SER A 562 -20.34 0.39 -18.45
C SER A 562 -21.67 0.72 -17.79
N ILE A 563 -22.12 1.97 -17.94
CA ILE A 563 -23.45 2.41 -17.49
C ILE A 563 -24.27 2.77 -18.72
N GLU A 564 -25.47 2.20 -18.79
CA GLU A 564 -26.42 2.43 -19.85
C GLU A 564 -27.79 2.81 -19.29
N VAL A 565 -28.52 3.64 -20.03
CA VAL A 565 -29.86 4.09 -19.64
C VAL A 565 -30.88 3.78 -20.73
N SER A 566 -32.14 3.62 -20.36
CA SER A 566 -33.24 3.36 -21.28
C SER A 566 -34.57 3.92 -20.77
N VAL A 567 -35.40 4.40 -21.69
CA VAL A 567 -36.78 4.81 -21.39
C VAL A 567 -37.79 3.66 -21.53
N ASP A 568 -37.45 2.61 -22.28
CA ASP A 568 -38.40 1.57 -22.72
C ASP A 568 -37.96 0.13 -22.39
N ASN A 569 -36.78 -0.04 -21.79
CA ASN A 569 -36.15 -1.33 -21.48
C ASN A 569 -35.89 -2.21 -22.71
N ARG A 570 -35.79 -1.61 -23.89
CA ARG A 570 -35.46 -2.31 -25.16
C ARG A 570 -34.21 -1.74 -25.78
N ILE A 571 -34.14 -0.42 -25.90
CA ILE A 571 -32.98 0.29 -26.45
C ILE A 571 -32.23 0.91 -25.29
N PHE A 572 -31.00 0.46 -25.07
CA PHE A 572 -30.11 0.99 -24.05
C PHE A 572 -29.07 1.89 -24.72
N LYS A 573 -28.98 3.13 -24.23
CA LYS A 573 -27.98 4.12 -24.63
C LYS A 573 -26.85 4.08 -23.60
N PRO A 574 -25.60 3.83 -23.99
CA PRO A 574 -24.48 3.96 -23.07
C PRO A 574 -24.27 5.44 -22.70
N VAL A 575 -24.17 5.71 -21.41
CA VAL A 575 -23.80 7.02 -20.86
C VAL A 575 -22.35 7.04 -20.36
N LEU A 576 -21.83 5.88 -19.96
CA LEU A 576 -20.42 5.65 -19.65
C LEU A 576 -20.00 4.27 -20.21
N GLN A 577 -18.81 4.18 -20.80
CA GLN A 577 -18.33 2.95 -21.45
C GLN A 577 -16.93 2.59 -21.01
N ASN A 578 -16.70 1.29 -20.74
CA ASN A 578 -15.39 0.72 -20.40
C ASN A 578 -14.70 1.43 -19.24
N ILE A 579 -15.48 1.75 -18.21
CA ILE A 579 -15.00 2.36 -16.97
C ILE A 579 -14.29 1.32 -16.13
N ILE A 580 -13.25 1.77 -15.45
CA ILE A 580 -12.52 1.03 -14.44
C ILE A 580 -12.81 1.71 -13.10
N SER A 581 -13.28 0.98 -12.09
CA SER A 581 -13.45 1.53 -10.74
C SER A 581 -12.10 1.93 -10.13
N SER A 582 -12.12 2.79 -9.11
CA SER A 582 -10.88 3.37 -8.57
C SER A 582 -9.87 2.35 -8.04
N GLY A 583 -10.35 1.27 -7.42
CA GLY A 583 -9.49 0.35 -6.67
C GLY A 583 -9.07 0.88 -5.29
N ILE A 584 -9.64 2.02 -4.84
CA ILE A 584 -9.20 2.76 -3.64
C ILE A 584 -10.19 2.61 -2.46
N THR A 585 -11.48 2.36 -2.70
CA THR A 585 -12.50 2.37 -1.65
C THR A 585 -13.51 1.22 -1.78
N ASN A 586 -14.05 0.78 -0.63
CA ASN A 586 -15.23 -0.09 -0.56
C ASN A 586 -16.56 0.69 -0.47
N GLU A 587 -16.48 2.02 -0.36
CA GLU A 587 -17.66 2.90 -0.30
C GLU A 587 -18.18 3.23 -1.71
N LEU A 588 -19.23 4.05 -1.77
CA LEU A 588 -19.87 4.45 -3.03
C LEU A 588 -18.98 5.42 -3.81
N GLU A 589 -18.55 5.02 -5.00
CA GLU A 589 -17.89 5.90 -5.98
C GLU A 589 -18.94 6.55 -6.88
N ARG A 590 -18.87 7.86 -7.11
CA ARG A 590 -19.78 8.58 -8.01
C ARG A 590 -19.31 8.50 -9.47
N TYR A 591 -20.22 8.05 -10.34
CA TYR A 591 -20.04 8.08 -11.80
C TYR A 591 -21.08 9.00 -12.44
N ALA A 592 -20.70 10.27 -12.61
CA ALA A 592 -21.56 11.32 -13.18
C ALA A 592 -21.50 11.36 -14.71
N PHE A 593 -22.60 11.79 -15.33
CA PHE A 593 -22.73 12.00 -16.78
C PHE A 593 -23.75 13.10 -17.06
N SER A 594 -23.76 13.62 -18.30
CA SER A 594 -24.79 14.59 -18.73
C SER A 594 -26.18 14.02 -18.48
N ALA A 595 -27.09 14.81 -17.90
CA ALA A 595 -28.37 14.30 -17.46
C ALA A 595 -29.22 13.73 -18.62
N GLU A 596 -29.77 12.52 -18.46
CA GLU A 596 -30.50 11.79 -19.50
C GLU A 596 -31.88 11.33 -19.00
N GLU A 597 -32.91 11.44 -19.85
CA GLU A 597 -34.23 10.89 -19.56
C GLU A 597 -34.17 9.35 -19.56
N ALA A 598 -34.49 8.72 -18.43
CA ALA A 598 -34.43 7.28 -18.28
C ALA A 598 -35.45 6.75 -17.26
N ARG A 599 -35.97 5.55 -17.50
CA ARG A 599 -36.68 4.75 -16.49
C ARG A 599 -35.83 3.58 -16.00
N TYR A 600 -34.93 3.10 -16.84
CA TYR A 600 -34.08 1.95 -16.57
C TYR A 600 -32.62 2.38 -16.61
N VAL A 601 -31.88 2.02 -15.57
CA VAL A 601 -30.42 2.16 -15.52
C VAL A 601 -29.84 0.75 -15.46
N ARG A 602 -28.85 0.46 -16.29
CA ARG A 602 -28.20 -0.84 -16.38
C ARG A 602 -26.69 -0.68 -16.23
N ILE A 603 -26.12 -1.45 -15.32
CA ILE A 603 -24.67 -1.57 -15.16
C ILE A 603 -24.27 -2.87 -15.86
N VAL A 604 -23.39 -2.77 -16.85
CA VAL A 604 -22.86 -3.90 -17.62
C VAL A 604 -21.44 -4.17 -17.15
N CYS A 605 -21.21 -5.29 -16.49
CA CYS A 605 -19.97 -5.67 -15.83
C CYS A 605 -19.17 -6.69 -16.67
N ASN A 606 -17.85 -6.53 -16.67
CA ASN A 606 -16.88 -7.25 -17.49
C ASN A 606 -15.69 -7.79 -16.67
N GLY A 607 -15.98 -8.34 -15.49
CA GLY A 607 -15.00 -8.89 -14.57
C GLY A 607 -14.26 -7.84 -13.74
N THR A 608 -13.12 -8.26 -13.19
CA THR A 608 -12.25 -7.47 -12.30
C THR A 608 -10.79 -7.73 -12.61
N SER A 609 -9.88 -6.95 -12.01
CA SER A 609 -8.43 -7.21 -12.08
C SER A 609 -8.01 -8.58 -11.53
N GLU A 610 -8.86 -9.29 -10.79
CA GLU A 610 -8.57 -10.59 -10.19
C GLU A 610 -9.29 -11.77 -10.85
N GLY A 611 -10.15 -11.53 -11.84
CA GLY A 611 -10.87 -12.60 -12.53
C GLY A 611 -12.25 -12.20 -13.05
N ASP A 612 -13.05 -13.21 -13.39
CA ASP A 612 -14.32 -13.08 -14.10
C ASP A 612 -15.54 -12.87 -13.19
N TRP A 613 -15.35 -12.66 -11.89
CA TRP A 613 -16.44 -12.45 -10.93
C TRP A 613 -16.81 -10.98 -10.80
N ASN A 614 -18.08 -10.67 -11.05
CA ASN A 614 -18.64 -9.33 -10.90
C ASN A 614 -19.37 -9.26 -9.57
N SER A 615 -19.08 -8.24 -8.74
CA SER A 615 -19.75 -8.11 -7.44
C SER A 615 -19.90 -6.66 -6.99
N ILE A 616 -21.15 -6.27 -6.75
CA ILE A 616 -21.54 -4.91 -6.35
C ILE A 616 -22.18 -5.03 -4.98
N THR A 617 -21.72 -4.24 -4.02
CA THR A 617 -22.26 -4.21 -2.66
C THR A 617 -23.46 -3.29 -2.59
N GLU A 618 -23.40 -2.10 -3.20
CA GLU A 618 -24.46 -1.11 -3.11
C GLU A 618 -24.51 -0.19 -4.35
N VAL A 619 -25.70 0.30 -4.69
CA VAL A 619 -25.92 1.30 -5.75
C VAL A 619 -26.88 2.41 -5.31
N ARG A 620 -26.61 3.64 -5.76
CA ARG A 620 -27.55 4.78 -5.71
C ARG A 620 -27.69 5.41 -7.09
N ILE A 621 -28.91 5.63 -7.53
CA ILE A 621 -29.21 6.34 -8.79
C ILE A 621 -29.54 7.79 -8.46
N ARG A 622 -28.78 8.75 -9.01
CA ARG A 622 -29.03 10.17 -8.82
C ARG A 622 -29.91 10.68 -9.96
N TYR A 623 -31.09 11.16 -9.61
CA TYR A 623 -32.09 11.58 -10.58
C TYR A 623 -33.02 12.68 -10.04
N GLU A 624 -33.72 13.33 -10.97
CA GLU A 624 -34.85 14.23 -10.70
C GLU A 624 -36.16 13.67 -11.29
N ASP A 625 -37.29 13.96 -10.62
CA ASP A 625 -38.61 13.53 -11.05
C ASP A 625 -39.12 14.39 -12.22
N LEU A 626 -39.47 13.76 -13.34
CA LEU A 626 -40.04 14.45 -14.50
C LEU A 626 -41.41 15.10 -14.19
N PHE A 627 -42.10 14.68 -13.12
CA PHE A 627 -43.40 15.20 -12.70
C PHE A 627 -43.34 16.54 -11.93
N ASN A 628 -42.18 17.19 -11.84
CA ASN A 628 -42.13 18.63 -11.58
C ASN A 628 -42.37 19.49 -12.85
N SER A 629 -42.70 18.86 -13.99
CA SER A 629 -43.34 19.51 -15.14
C SER A 629 -44.83 19.15 -15.19
N ILE A 630 -45.72 20.09 -14.83
CA ILE A 630 -47.17 19.90 -15.00
C ILE A 630 -47.49 19.97 -16.50
N PRO A 631 -48.28 19.05 -17.07
CA PRO A 631 -48.74 19.17 -18.45
C PRO A 631 -49.63 20.41 -18.60
N ILE A 632 -49.34 21.24 -19.59
CA ILE A 632 -50.20 22.34 -20.02
C ILE A 632 -51.56 21.74 -20.38
N ILE A 633 -52.65 22.26 -19.81
CA ILE A 633 -54.00 22.05 -20.38
C ILE A 633 -54.01 22.85 -21.68
N GLU A 634 -53.76 22.18 -22.81
CA GLU A 634 -53.98 22.77 -24.12
C GLU A 634 -55.42 22.55 -24.56
N ASP A 635 -56.07 23.63 -24.96
CA ASP A 635 -57.31 23.60 -25.72
C ASP A 635 -57.04 22.89 -27.06
N GLU A 636 -57.86 21.90 -27.42
CA GLU A 636 -57.61 20.91 -28.50
C GLU A 636 -57.59 21.48 -29.94
N SER A 637 -57.33 22.77 -30.14
CA SER A 637 -57.50 23.41 -31.45
C SER A 637 -56.23 23.57 -32.30
N GLU A 638 -55.00 23.41 -31.81
CA GLU A 638 -53.82 23.57 -32.68
C GLU A 638 -52.66 22.59 -32.38
N LYS A 639 -52.58 21.50 -33.15
CA LYS A 639 -51.34 20.74 -33.34
C LYS A 639 -50.40 21.53 -34.25
N SER A 640 -49.48 22.31 -33.69
CA SER A 640 -48.25 22.65 -34.41
C SER A 640 -47.04 22.81 -33.47
N SER A 641 -45.91 22.32 -33.96
CA SER A 641 -44.62 22.12 -33.32
C SER A 641 -43.92 23.39 -32.80
N ASN A 642 -43.73 23.47 -31.47
CA ASN A 642 -42.54 23.97 -30.74
C ASN A 642 -42.97 24.54 -29.37
N HIS A 643 -43.02 23.71 -28.33
CA HIS A 643 -43.13 24.21 -26.95
C HIS A 643 -41.74 24.44 -26.37
N SER A 644 -41.39 25.71 -26.17
CA SER A 644 -40.23 26.10 -25.36
C SER A 644 -40.57 25.89 -23.88
N SER A 645 -39.89 24.95 -23.24
CA SER A 645 -39.88 24.78 -21.78
C SER A 645 -38.88 25.74 -21.16
N PHE A 646 -39.25 26.45 -20.09
CA PHE A 646 -38.31 27.22 -19.26
C PHE A 646 -38.13 26.54 -17.90
N TYR A 647 -37.02 26.84 -17.23
CA TYR A 647 -36.65 26.24 -15.95
C TYR A 647 -36.39 27.34 -14.90
N ILE A 648 -36.70 27.05 -13.64
CA ILE A 648 -36.38 27.88 -12.48
C ILE A 648 -35.17 27.28 -11.75
N PHE A 649 -34.14 28.08 -11.48
CA PHE A 649 -32.98 27.68 -10.71
C PHE A 649 -32.60 28.74 -9.67
N PRO A 650 -32.25 28.39 -8.42
CA PRO A 650 -32.40 27.07 -7.81
C PRO A 650 -33.88 26.74 -7.56
N ASN A 651 -34.23 25.44 -7.57
CA ASN A 651 -35.57 24.96 -7.20
C ASN A 651 -35.43 23.55 -6.58
N PRO A 652 -35.49 23.39 -5.25
CA PRO A 652 -35.97 24.39 -4.28
C PRO A 652 -35.03 25.59 -4.10
N CYS A 653 -35.57 26.77 -3.86
CA CYS A 653 -34.82 27.97 -3.45
C CYS A 653 -34.99 28.25 -1.95
N GLU A 654 -34.11 29.06 -1.37
CA GLU A 654 -34.25 29.56 0.00
C GLU A 654 -35.36 30.62 0.09
N ALA A 655 -36.00 30.75 1.27
CA ALA A 655 -37.04 31.76 1.55
C ALA A 655 -36.66 33.21 1.18
N SER A 656 -35.36 33.52 1.23
CA SER A 656 -34.76 34.77 0.77
C SER A 656 -33.60 34.45 -0.15
N GLY A 657 -33.73 34.71 -1.45
CA GLY A 657 -32.69 34.43 -2.43
C GLY A 657 -33.10 34.78 -3.84
N ASP A 658 -32.13 34.75 -4.76
CA ASP A 658 -32.37 35.01 -6.16
C ASP A 658 -32.75 33.73 -6.91
N ILE A 659 -33.77 33.82 -7.77
CA ILE A 659 -34.15 32.78 -8.71
C ILE A 659 -33.93 33.26 -10.15
N TYR A 660 -33.48 32.33 -10.99
CA TYR A 660 -33.20 32.52 -12.40
C TYR A 660 -34.22 31.77 -13.25
N LEU A 661 -34.87 32.47 -14.18
CA LEU A 661 -35.70 31.87 -15.22
C LEU A 661 -34.89 31.76 -16.50
N THR A 662 -34.56 30.53 -16.89
CA THR A 662 -33.71 30.24 -18.06
C THR A 662 -34.42 29.35 -19.08
N GLY A 663 -33.93 29.29 -20.32
CA GLY A 663 -34.50 28.44 -21.38
C GLY A 663 -35.71 29.02 -22.13
N LEU A 664 -36.13 30.25 -21.80
CA LEU A 664 -37.17 30.96 -22.57
C LEU A 664 -36.66 31.28 -23.99
N LYS A 665 -37.20 30.61 -25.02
CA LYS A 665 -36.97 30.98 -26.43
C LYS A 665 -37.84 32.18 -26.83
N ILE A 666 -37.67 33.30 -26.14
CA ILE A 666 -38.26 34.58 -26.52
C ILE A 666 -37.09 35.47 -26.92
N SER A 667 -36.78 35.52 -28.22
CA SER A 667 -35.68 36.34 -28.73
C SER A 667 -36.03 37.82 -28.58
N GLY A 668 -35.57 38.46 -27.49
CA GLY A 668 -35.61 39.91 -27.29
C GLY A 668 -36.96 40.53 -26.91
N GLY A 669 -37.93 39.75 -26.43
CA GLY A 669 -39.22 40.25 -25.93
C GLY A 669 -39.25 40.40 -24.41
N LEU A 670 -40.03 41.36 -23.91
CA LEU A 670 -40.27 41.56 -22.49
C LEU A 670 -41.30 40.54 -21.98
N VAL A 671 -41.14 40.09 -20.73
CA VAL A 671 -42.12 39.19 -20.08
C VAL A 671 -42.56 39.73 -18.73
N ASP A 672 -43.82 39.50 -18.39
CA ASP A 672 -44.34 39.71 -17.05
C ASP A 672 -44.27 38.40 -16.27
N VAL A 673 -43.76 38.44 -15.05
CA VAL A 673 -43.61 37.28 -14.17
C VAL A 673 -44.36 37.51 -12.86
N GLU A 674 -45.12 36.51 -12.43
CA GLU A 674 -45.85 36.48 -11.16
C GLU A 674 -45.49 35.21 -10.38
N ILE A 675 -45.20 35.32 -9.09
CA ILE A 675 -45.12 34.19 -8.16
C ILE A 675 -46.44 34.16 -7.39
N ILE A 676 -47.14 33.04 -7.44
CA ILE A 676 -48.52 32.91 -6.97
C ILE A 676 -48.55 31.79 -5.93
N ASP A 677 -49.16 32.02 -4.78
CA ASP A 677 -49.39 30.96 -3.80
C ASP A 677 -50.50 30.00 -4.25
N LEU A 678 -50.69 28.90 -3.53
CA LEU A 678 -51.74 27.92 -3.83
C LEU A 678 -53.17 28.44 -3.61
N GLY A 679 -53.33 29.58 -2.93
CA GLY A 679 -54.60 30.30 -2.79
C GLY A 679 -54.90 31.23 -3.98
N GLY A 680 -53.99 31.37 -4.94
CA GLY A 680 -54.12 32.23 -6.10
C GLY A 680 -53.66 33.68 -5.87
N VAL A 681 -53.01 33.97 -4.74
CA VAL A 681 -52.51 35.31 -4.41
C VAL A 681 -51.11 35.51 -5.00
N VAL A 682 -50.90 36.59 -5.74
CA VAL A 682 -49.58 36.98 -6.23
C VAL A 682 -48.73 37.50 -5.06
N VAL A 683 -47.64 36.79 -4.74
CA VAL A 683 -46.73 37.09 -3.63
C VAL A 683 -45.46 37.83 -4.07
N ALA A 684 -45.10 37.75 -5.34
CA ALA A 684 -44.04 38.56 -5.95
C ALA A 684 -44.30 38.72 -7.45
N SER A 685 -43.83 39.81 -8.06
CA SER A 685 -43.94 39.99 -9.51
C SER A 685 -42.81 40.85 -10.07
N GLY A 686 -42.52 40.66 -11.36
CA GLY A 686 -41.61 41.48 -12.14
C GLY A 686 -42.22 41.75 -13.51
N LEU A 687 -42.54 43.01 -13.79
CA LEU A 687 -43.10 43.41 -15.09
C LEU A 687 -41.99 43.73 -16.07
N ASN A 688 -42.21 43.48 -17.36
CA ASN A 688 -41.30 43.81 -18.45
C ASN A 688 -39.84 43.35 -18.21
N GLN A 689 -39.66 42.09 -17.82
CA GLN A 689 -38.36 41.51 -17.55
C GLN A 689 -37.68 41.03 -18.84
N THR A 690 -36.37 41.20 -18.92
CA THR A 690 -35.53 40.62 -19.99
C THR A 690 -35.11 39.20 -19.63
N VAL A 691 -35.03 38.32 -20.61
CA VAL A 691 -34.56 36.93 -20.41
C VAL A 691 -33.02 36.88 -20.44
N PRO A 692 -32.35 36.20 -19.48
CA PRO A 692 -32.91 35.47 -18.33
C PRO A 692 -33.46 36.41 -17.25
N VAL A 693 -34.60 36.04 -16.66
CA VAL A 693 -35.25 36.86 -15.63
C VAL A 693 -34.62 36.56 -14.27
N HIS A 694 -34.30 37.62 -13.54
CA HIS A 694 -33.77 37.57 -12.19
C HIS A 694 -34.81 38.12 -11.21
N LEU A 695 -35.25 37.29 -10.27
CA LEU A 695 -36.20 37.70 -9.24
C LEU A 695 -35.66 37.36 -7.87
N THR A 696 -35.75 38.31 -6.94
CA THR A 696 -35.51 38.03 -5.54
C THR A 696 -36.81 37.55 -4.90
N THR A 697 -36.83 36.33 -4.38
CA THR A 697 -37.98 35.78 -3.66
C THR A 697 -37.92 36.18 -2.19
N MET A 698 -39.03 36.69 -1.66
CA MET A 698 -39.25 36.95 -0.24
C MET A 698 -40.54 36.23 0.18
N THR A 699 -40.47 34.90 0.23
CA THR A 699 -41.63 34.03 0.40
C THR A 699 -41.39 33.03 1.52
N GLN A 700 -42.45 32.68 2.27
CA GLN A 700 -42.34 31.65 3.30
C GLN A 700 -42.08 30.27 2.68
N ALA A 701 -41.55 29.33 3.46
CA ALA A 701 -41.38 27.95 3.02
C ALA A 701 -42.72 27.39 2.52
N GLY A 702 -42.73 26.85 1.30
CA GLY A 702 -43.97 26.49 0.64
C GLY A 702 -43.83 26.21 -0.85
N VAL A 703 -44.96 25.87 -1.46
CA VAL A 703 -45.06 25.64 -2.90
C VAL A 703 -45.79 26.81 -3.54
N TYR A 704 -45.18 27.34 -4.59
CA TYR A 704 -45.69 28.47 -5.38
C TYR A 704 -45.74 28.10 -6.86
N LEU A 705 -46.45 28.91 -7.62
CA LEU A 705 -46.55 28.85 -9.07
C LEU A 705 -45.92 30.11 -9.66
N VAL A 706 -44.88 29.97 -10.46
CA VAL A 706 -44.31 31.08 -11.24
C VAL A 706 -45.01 31.11 -12.58
N ARG A 707 -45.85 32.12 -12.80
CA ARG A 707 -46.53 32.40 -14.06
C ARG A 707 -45.72 33.41 -14.87
N ILE A 708 -45.56 33.13 -16.16
CA ILE A 708 -44.94 34.04 -17.12
C ILE A 708 -45.99 34.39 -18.17
N THR A 709 -46.14 35.68 -18.47
CA THR A 709 -46.99 36.21 -19.52
C THR A 709 -46.12 36.94 -20.54
N ASP A 710 -46.24 36.61 -21.81
CA ASP A 710 -45.53 37.34 -22.88
C ASP A 710 -46.35 38.51 -23.43
N GLU A 711 -45.72 39.32 -24.31
CA GLU A 711 -46.36 40.47 -24.96
C GLU A 711 -47.61 40.12 -25.81
N LYS A 712 -47.81 38.85 -26.14
CA LYS A 712 -49.00 38.35 -26.86
C LYS A 712 -50.06 37.79 -25.90
N HIS A 713 -49.92 38.03 -24.60
CA HIS A 713 -50.76 37.52 -23.52
C HIS A 713 -50.81 35.98 -23.42
N ARG A 714 -49.78 35.29 -23.91
CA ARG A 714 -49.66 33.84 -23.73
C ARG A 714 -49.06 33.55 -22.36
N GLN A 715 -49.65 32.61 -21.65
CA GLN A 715 -49.25 32.26 -20.29
C GLN A 715 -48.61 30.88 -20.22
N GLN A 716 -47.55 30.77 -19.44
CA GLN A 716 -46.98 29.50 -18.99
C GLN A 716 -46.74 29.54 -17.49
N SER A 717 -46.66 28.39 -16.84
CA SER A 717 -46.46 28.34 -15.39
C SER A 717 -45.59 27.16 -14.96
N LEU A 718 -44.69 27.39 -14.01
CA LEU A 718 -43.81 26.36 -13.44
C LEU A 718 -43.88 26.39 -11.91
N LYS A 719 -43.75 25.23 -11.27
CA LYS A 719 -43.75 25.11 -9.81
C LYS A 719 -42.44 25.63 -9.23
N LEU A 720 -42.52 26.47 -8.20
CA LEU A 720 -41.40 26.88 -7.36
C LEU A 720 -41.57 26.27 -5.97
N THR A 721 -40.52 25.64 -5.46
CA THR A 721 -40.46 25.15 -4.08
C THR A 721 -39.53 26.05 -3.29
N VAL A 722 -40.01 26.57 -2.17
CA VAL A 722 -39.25 27.42 -1.25
C VAL A 722 -39.02 26.63 0.04
N ARG A 723 -37.76 26.48 0.45
CA ARG A 723 -37.37 25.81 1.69
C ARG A 723 -37.38 26.73 2.89
#